data_AF-A0A7X9H944-F1
#
_entry.id   AF-A0A7X9H944-F1
#
_cell.length_a   1.000
_cell.length_b   1.000
_cell.length_c   1.000
_cell.angle_alpha   90.00
_cell.angle_beta   90.00
_cell.angle_gamma   90.00
#
_symmetry.space_group_name_H-M   'P 1'
#
loop_
_entity.id
_entity.type
_entity.pdbx_description
1 polymer ?
#
loop_
_entity_poly.entity_id
_entity_poly.type
_entity_poly.pdbx_seq_one_letter_code
_entity_poly.pdbx_strand_id
1 'polypeptide(L)'
;MRKSLPILGVMPVILLVFCVLITTYLGSAPCYATSDTPKESSYVYGDLDGDLEVNAIDLLLLKRRILGHITQFNVPDVYADLDGNGSIDSIDAILMKKYILGFIPSLPNYPTDAGFLRTEGQLLIDENGDPFILKGMAFGNCVWDNPRIPALTHHNESSYAELSDLGFNSVRFYLNYALFEDDTNPYVYKESGFDWLDTNIEWAKKYGIKLVLNMHYPQGGYQSQGNGMDLWLVEENQNRLAALWTEIARRYVNEPTILGYGLVNEPIVPLIGTIEESFDQWKDLAQRLTDEIRAVNENHLIFVERLCAIKDIRTGNSDWGIFNDDANYFLVDGENVVYEFHNYDPYQFTHQGESWAGTADIVKVYPNEDEILAVNGQWAAGALNGRPADLTETDWQYLESSKFTVTEESGLEVCAAVFQAQDLGTGTAYMDDFILKEIDPQGNEKIIYSDGFDNNLGGYYYWSSNGSGAGFWTANVGRNDLGALCIAGTTNDANLSKTYFKAKVGYTYQASAWVKLINCGPSAYVRPRVDFHTADAVYTMNRDYLEACIKSYLQFGIKNNVPLYCGEFGTDVNSFKENRGGENWVTDYIEICSKYDVSWNYHTYHEGAFGLYTNDPKQNPANRNDALYDIFKILLSDES
;
A
#
# COMPACT_ATOMS: atom_id res chain seq x y z
N MET A 1 -30.37 37.44 -14.72
CA MET A 1 -30.87 38.81 -14.58
C MET A 1 -31.79 38.88 -13.36
N ARG A 2 -31.38 39.57 -12.28
CA ARG A 2 -32.16 39.98 -11.07
C ARG A 2 -32.67 38.83 -10.17
N LYS A 3 -32.62 38.87 -8.83
CA LYS A 3 -32.47 39.98 -7.88
C LYS A 3 -32.04 39.44 -6.50
N SER A 4 -31.48 40.36 -5.72
CA SER A 4 -30.75 40.29 -4.46
C SER A 4 -31.57 40.44 -3.17
N LEU A 5 -30.91 40.10 -2.04
CA LEU A 5 -30.97 40.66 -0.66
C LEU A 5 -31.99 40.09 0.35
N PRO A 6 -31.65 40.01 1.67
CA PRO A 6 -31.28 41.10 2.61
C PRO A 6 -29.94 40.87 3.37
N ILE A 7 -29.16 41.81 3.94
CA ILE A 7 -29.28 43.01 4.80
C ILE A 7 -29.49 42.76 6.32
N LEU A 8 -28.39 43.08 7.05
CA LEU A 8 -28.16 43.62 8.41
C LEU A 8 -28.58 42.89 9.71
N GLY A 9 -27.54 42.63 10.52
CA GLY A 9 -27.55 42.74 11.98
C GLY A 9 -26.16 43.22 12.46
N VAL A 10 -26.12 44.38 13.12
CA VAL A 10 -24.95 45.17 13.54
C VAL A 10 -24.72 44.95 15.04
N MET A 11 -23.48 44.84 15.58
CA MET A 11 -22.70 45.86 16.35
C MET A 11 -21.66 45.12 17.29
N PRO A 12 -20.70 45.75 18.02
CA PRO A 12 -19.42 46.36 17.57
C PRO A 12 -18.14 46.07 18.46
N VAL A 13 -17.00 46.69 18.09
CA VAL A 13 -15.75 47.05 18.86
C VAL A 13 -14.78 45.88 19.24
N ILE A 14 -13.43 45.89 19.14
CA ILE A 14 -12.33 46.83 19.51
C ILE A 14 -11.06 46.42 18.70
N LEU A 15 -10.50 47.30 17.86
CA LEU A 15 -9.27 48.11 18.03
C LEU A 15 -7.94 47.34 18.17
N LEU A 16 -7.11 47.38 17.12
CA LEU A 16 -5.68 47.00 17.14
C LEU A 16 -4.91 47.90 16.17
N VAL A 17 -4.05 48.77 16.70
CA VAL A 17 -3.09 49.58 15.93
C VAL A 17 -1.72 49.51 16.60
N PHE A 18 -0.78 48.95 15.84
CA PHE A 18 0.67 49.14 15.76
C PHE A 18 1.46 49.81 16.90
N CYS A 19 2.53 49.13 17.32
CA CYS A 19 3.72 49.74 17.91
C CYS A 19 5.01 49.21 17.26
N VAL A 20 5.80 50.12 16.67
CA VAL A 20 7.27 50.03 16.54
C VAL A 20 7.81 51.46 16.67
N LEU A 21 8.72 51.73 17.61
CA LEU A 21 10.06 52.35 17.41
C LEU A 21 10.66 52.95 18.70
N ILE A 22 11.81 52.36 19.11
CA ILE A 22 13.15 52.91 19.42
C ILE A 22 13.34 54.14 20.36
N THR A 23 14.41 54.00 21.16
CA THR A 23 15.34 54.98 21.81
C THR A 23 15.04 55.23 23.29
N THR A 24 15.98 55.32 24.25
CA THR A 24 17.38 55.78 24.27
C THR A 24 18.17 55.16 25.45
N TYR A 25 19.50 55.17 25.31
CA TYR A 25 20.53 54.91 26.33
C TYR A 25 20.80 56.18 27.18
N LEU A 26 21.00 56.07 28.50
CA LEU A 26 21.77 57.01 29.33
C LEU A 26 22.25 56.26 30.59
N GLY A 27 23.57 56.26 30.84
CA GLY A 27 24.21 55.45 31.88
C GLY A 27 24.49 56.15 33.21
N SER A 28 25.04 55.40 34.18
CA SER A 28 26.06 55.84 35.15
C SER A 28 26.47 54.73 36.13
N ALA A 29 27.79 54.50 36.21
CA ALA A 29 28.69 54.19 37.34
C ALA A 29 28.35 53.11 38.42
N PRO A 30 29.39 52.50 39.03
CA PRO A 30 29.36 51.13 39.57
C PRO A 30 29.05 51.05 41.07
N CYS A 31 28.43 49.96 41.51
CA CYS A 31 28.38 49.56 42.91
C CYS A 31 28.31 48.03 43.03
N TYR A 32 29.20 47.46 43.84
CA TYR A 32 29.25 46.05 44.20
C TYR A 32 28.02 45.68 45.05
N ALA A 33 27.29 44.62 44.67
CA ALA A 33 26.42 43.88 45.57
C ALA A 33 26.22 42.45 45.06
N THR A 34 26.77 41.51 45.82
CA THR A 34 26.39 40.10 46.03
C THR A 34 25.28 39.54 45.13
N SER A 35 25.65 38.71 44.15
CA SER A 35 24.73 37.82 43.46
C SER A 35 24.56 36.53 44.27
N ASP A 36 23.56 36.50 45.17
CA ASP A 36 22.85 35.26 45.46
C ASP A 36 21.93 34.99 44.26
N THR A 37 22.47 34.27 43.30
CA THR A 37 21.72 33.58 42.24
C THR A 37 21.89 32.10 42.53
N PRO A 38 20.83 31.28 42.58
CA PRO A 38 21.01 29.84 42.69
C PRO A 38 21.87 29.39 41.52
N LYS A 39 23.03 28.78 41.80
CA LYS A 39 23.78 28.05 40.77
C LYS A 39 22.81 27.04 40.16
N GLU A 40 22.62 27.08 38.85
CA GLU A 40 22.14 25.91 38.12
C GLU A 40 23.03 24.73 38.55
N SER A 41 22.43 23.75 39.21
CA SER A 41 23.12 22.53 39.60
C SER A 41 23.37 21.72 38.32
N SER A 42 24.60 21.75 37.82
CA SER A 42 25.05 20.90 36.72
C SER A 42 25.24 19.48 37.24
N TYR A 43 24.23 18.62 37.21
CA TYR A 43 24.39 17.21 37.61
C TYR A 43 25.13 16.43 36.51
N VAL A 44 25.97 15.46 36.89
CA VAL A 44 26.71 14.57 35.98
C VAL A 44 26.03 13.19 35.96
N TYR A 45 25.85 12.58 34.79
CA TYR A 45 25.23 11.24 34.68
C TYR A 45 26.08 10.19 35.40
N GLY A 46 25.49 9.45 36.34
CA GLY A 46 26.19 8.53 37.24
C GLY A 46 26.82 9.16 38.49
N ASP A 47 26.74 10.48 38.70
CA ASP A 47 27.11 11.14 39.96
C ASP A 47 25.88 11.14 40.88
N LEU A 48 25.97 10.38 41.96
CA LEU A 48 24.86 10.09 42.87
C LEU A 48 24.98 10.81 44.21
N ASP A 49 26.13 11.43 44.50
CA ASP A 49 26.36 12.23 45.70
C ASP A 49 26.41 13.74 45.44
N GLY A 50 26.47 14.15 44.17
CA GLY A 50 26.43 15.52 43.68
C GLY A 50 27.78 16.22 43.67
N ASP A 51 28.90 15.48 43.68
CA ASP A 51 30.26 16.02 43.72
C ASP A 51 30.88 16.32 42.34
N LEU A 52 30.15 16.02 41.25
CA LEU A 52 30.52 16.16 39.84
C LEU A 52 31.55 15.15 39.35
N GLU A 53 31.88 14.14 40.13
CA GLU A 53 32.73 13.02 39.76
C GLU A 53 31.93 11.71 39.80
N VAL A 54 32.29 10.76 38.94
CA VAL A 54 31.70 9.41 38.97
C VAL A 54 32.78 8.44 39.45
N ASN A 55 32.65 8.00 40.70
CA ASN A 55 33.68 7.26 41.41
C ASN A 55 33.09 6.14 42.31
N ALA A 56 33.93 5.56 43.17
CA ALA A 56 33.53 4.42 44.01
C ALA A 56 32.44 4.75 45.04
N ILE A 57 32.22 6.03 45.36
CA ILE A 57 31.17 6.50 46.26
C ILE A 57 29.81 6.35 45.60
N ASP A 58 29.67 6.71 44.32
CA ASP A 58 28.44 6.53 43.53
C ASP A 58 28.05 5.07 43.44
N LEU A 59 29.04 4.20 43.16
CA LEU A 59 28.80 2.75 43.09
C LEU A 59 28.33 2.17 44.43
N LEU A 60 28.75 2.76 45.54
CA LEU A 60 28.28 2.37 46.88
C LEU A 60 26.85 2.84 47.11
N LEU A 61 26.51 4.08 46.73
CA LEU A 61 25.15 4.61 46.84
C LEU A 61 24.18 3.82 45.97
N LEU A 62 24.54 3.55 44.73
CA LEU A 62 23.77 2.74 43.78
C LEU A 62 23.45 1.36 44.36
N LYS A 63 24.44 0.66 44.91
CA LYS A 63 24.23 -0.63 45.59
C LYS A 63 23.35 -0.52 46.83
N ARG A 64 23.46 0.56 47.60
CA ARG A 64 22.60 0.78 48.76
C ARG A 64 21.15 1.01 48.33
N ARG A 65 20.90 1.67 47.20
CA ARG A 65 19.56 1.85 46.62
C ARG A 65 18.98 0.51 46.17
N ILE A 66 19.75 -0.28 45.42
CA ILE A 66 19.36 -1.62 44.93
C ILE A 66 19.05 -2.57 46.09
N LEU A 67 19.84 -2.54 47.16
CA LEU A 67 19.65 -3.37 48.35
C LEU A 67 18.58 -2.84 49.33
N GLY A 68 17.91 -1.72 48.99
CA GLY A 68 16.87 -1.12 49.83
C GLY A 68 17.37 -0.48 51.13
N HIS A 69 18.67 -0.21 51.24
CA HIS A 69 19.27 0.47 52.39
C HIS A 69 19.07 2.00 52.37
N ILE A 70 18.74 2.55 51.20
CA ILE A 70 18.29 3.94 51.00
C ILE A 70 17.11 3.95 50.02
N THR A 71 16.23 4.94 50.14
CA THR A 71 15.03 5.07 49.31
C THR A 71 15.15 6.12 48.21
N GLN A 72 16.17 6.99 48.26
CA GLN A 72 16.41 8.06 47.29
C GLN A 72 17.89 8.50 47.34
N PHE A 73 18.38 9.10 46.26
CA PHE A 73 19.69 9.76 46.20
C PHE A 73 19.59 11.25 46.56
N ASN A 74 20.73 11.94 46.57
CA ASN A 74 20.77 13.41 46.65
C ASN A 74 20.53 14.07 45.27
N VAL A 75 20.48 13.26 44.22
CA VAL A 75 20.17 13.62 42.83
C VAL A 75 18.89 12.90 42.38
N PRO A 76 18.24 13.32 41.29
CA PRO A 76 17.12 12.58 40.72
C PRO A 76 17.50 11.13 40.32
N ASP A 77 16.56 10.18 40.46
CA ASP A 77 16.79 8.75 40.20
C ASP A 77 17.24 8.45 38.76
N VAL A 78 16.91 9.30 37.78
CA VAL A 78 17.36 9.18 36.36
C VAL A 78 18.89 9.19 36.22
N TYR A 79 19.64 9.80 37.16
CA TYR A 79 21.10 9.79 37.12
C TYR A 79 21.71 8.45 37.58
N ALA A 80 20.88 7.55 38.12
CA ALA A 80 21.27 6.22 38.61
C ALA A 80 20.86 5.08 37.67
N ASP A 81 19.99 5.35 36.69
CA ASP A 81 19.58 4.44 35.61
C ASP A 81 20.61 4.55 34.47
N LEU A 82 21.67 3.74 34.53
CA LEU A 82 22.84 3.89 33.67
C LEU A 82 22.72 3.14 32.35
N ASP A 83 21.69 2.32 32.17
CA ASP A 83 21.33 1.73 30.89
C ASP A 83 20.08 2.36 30.25
N GLY A 84 19.40 3.28 30.94
CA GLY A 84 18.25 4.02 30.45
C GLY A 84 16.97 3.19 30.42
N ASN A 85 16.88 2.10 31.19
CA ASN A 85 15.77 1.16 31.16
C ASN A 85 14.60 1.54 32.09
N GLY A 86 14.70 2.67 32.80
CA GLY A 86 13.71 3.18 33.75
C GLY A 86 13.74 2.52 35.13
N SER A 87 14.62 1.54 35.36
CA SER A 87 14.80 0.82 36.62
C SER A 87 16.19 1.08 37.20
N ILE A 88 16.33 0.97 38.52
CA ILE A 88 17.62 1.06 39.21
C ILE A 88 17.95 -0.30 39.81
N ASP A 89 18.76 -1.09 39.12
CA ASP A 89 19.06 -2.48 39.45
C ASP A 89 20.54 -2.87 39.29
N SER A 90 20.81 -4.17 39.34
CA SER A 90 22.17 -4.71 39.28
C SER A 90 22.93 -4.40 37.99
N ILE A 91 22.23 -4.11 36.88
CA ILE A 91 22.82 -3.77 35.58
C ILE A 91 23.49 -2.40 35.66
N ASP A 92 22.84 -1.41 36.28
CA ASP A 92 23.42 -0.08 36.52
C ASP A 92 24.70 -0.17 37.34
N ALA A 93 24.69 -1.00 38.39
CA ALA A 93 25.86 -1.23 39.22
C ALA A 93 27.02 -1.90 38.45
N ILE A 94 26.72 -2.70 37.43
CA ILE A 94 27.73 -3.30 36.55
C ILE A 94 28.33 -2.23 35.62
N LEU A 95 27.49 -1.36 35.04
CA LEU A 95 27.93 -0.28 34.15
C LEU A 95 28.78 0.76 34.87
N MET A 96 28.34 1.21 36.04
CA MET A 96 29.11 2.11 36.91
C MET A 96 30.47 1.52 37.27
N LYS A 97 30.49 0.23 37.62
CA LYS A 97 31.74 -0.47 37.92
C LYS A 97 32.66 -0.58 36.71
N LYS A 98 32.13 -0.85 35.52
CA LYS A 98 32.92 -0.91 34.28
C LYS A 98 33.54 0.45 33.95
N TYR A 99 32.79 1.53 34.13
CA TYR A 99 33.26 2.90 33.92
C TYR A 99 34.38 3.29 34.89
N ILE A 100 34.18 3.09 36.20
CA ILE A 100 35.19 3.39 37.24
C ILE A 100 36.50 2.60 37.03
N LEU A 101 36.39 1.38 36.49
CA LEU A 101 37.55 0.53 36.19
C LEU A 101 38.20 0.83 34.83
N GLY A 102 37.67 1.79 34.06
CA GLY A 102 38.18 2.16 32.74
C GLY A 102 37.94 1.13 31.64
N PHE A 103 37.01 0.18 31.85
CA PHE A 103 36.62 -0.78 30.81
C PHE A 103 35.71 -0.15 29.73
N ILE A 104 34.99 0.92 30.08
CA ILE A 104 34.24 1.76 29.15
C ILE A 104 34.66 3.22 29.34
N PRO A 105 34.81 4.01 28.26
CA PRO A 105 35.34 5.37 28.34
C PRO A 105 34.32 6.40 28.86
N SER A 106 33.04 6.05 28.85
CA SER A 106 31.90 6.87 29.32
C SER A 106 30.79 5.95 29.82
N LEU A 107 29.93 6.45 30.71
CA LEU A 107 28.66 5.80 31.00
C LEU A 107 27.72 5.95 29.81
N PRO A 108 26.98 4.90 29.42
CA PRO A 108 26.01 4.99 28.34
C PRO A 108 24.79 5.79 28.82
N ASN A 109 24.86 7.11 28.73
CA ASN A 109 23.66 7.94 28.69
C ASN A 109 23.14 7.86 27.25
N TYR A 110 22.45 6.78 26.89
CA TYR A 110 21.76 6.77 25.61
C TYR A 110 20.71 7.89 25.69
N PRO A 111 20.75 8.91 24.82
CA PRO A 111 19.52 9.63 24.56
C PRO A 111 18.50 8.55 24.18
N THR A 112 17.27 8.66 24.69
CA THR A 112 16.15 7.73 24.51
C THR A 112 15.85 7.37 23.04
N ASP A 113 16.57 7.98 22.09
CA ASP A 113 16.35 7.96 20.65
C ASP A 113 17.53 7.34 19.87
N ALA A 114 18.63 6.93 20.51
CA ALA A 114 19.80 6.41 19.80
C ALA A 114 19.48 5.13 19.00
N GLY A 115 19.58 5.21 17.67
CA GLY A 115 19.32 4.11 16.74
C GLY A 115 17.86 4.00 16.24
N PHE A 116 16.95 4.85 16.74
CA PHE A 116 15.58 4.96 16.26
C PHE A 116 15.47 5.97 15.12
N LEU A 117 14.68 5.64 14.10
CA LEU A 117 14.31 6.59 13.06
C LEU A 117 13.21 7.53 13.54
N ARG A 118 13.25 8.78 13.06
CA ARG A 118 12.20 9.79 13.32
C ARG A 118 11.62 10.29 12.00
N THR A 119 10.42 10.86 12.06
CA THR A 119 9.82 11.53 10.89
C THR A 119 10.18 13.02 10.90
N GLU A 120 10.69 13.54 9.78
CA GLU A 120 10.90 14.98 9.59
C GLU A 120 10.31 15.43 8.25
N GLY A 121 9.14 16.07 8.30
CA GLY A 121 8.39 16.42 7.09
C GLY A 121 8.05 15.16 6.28
N GLN A 122 8.54 15.09 5.05
CA GLN A 122 8.30 13.95 4.14
C GLN A 122 9.34 12.83 4.28
N LEU A 123 10.33 12.98 5.17
CA LEU A 123 11.46 12.06 5.26
C LEU A 123 11.41 11.24 6.55
N LEU A 124 12.02 10.06 6.48
CA LEU A 124 12.56 9.40 7.66
C LEU A 124 13.99 9.88 7.84
N ILE A 125 14.40 10.14 9.07
CA ILE A 125 15.75 10.54 9.43
C ILE A 125 16.33 9.57 10.47
N ASP A 126 17.62 9.32 10.39
CA ASP A 126 18.36 8.55 11.40
C ASP A 126 18.73 9.40 12.62
N GLU A 127 19.43 8.81 13.59
CA GLU A 127 19.88 9.51 14.80
C GLU A 127 20.86 10.68 14.54
N ASN A 128 21.45 10.76 13.35
CA ASN A 128 22.34 11.84 12.93
C ASN A 128 21.60 12.97 12.20
N GLY A 129 20.31 12.77 11.90
CA GLY A 129 19.50 13.67 11.07
C GLY A 129 19.68 13.45 9.58
N ASP A 130 20.33 12.36 9.17
CA ASP A 130 20.51 12.03 7.75
C ASP A 130 19.26 11.31 7.21
N PRO A 131 18.81 11.62 5.98
CA PRO A 131 17.66 10.95 5.37
C PRO A 131 17.88 9.44 5.26
N PHE A 132 16.86 8.66 5.62
CA PHE A 132 16.88 7.20 5.60
C PHE A 132 15.79 6.65 4.66
N ILE A 133 16.20 5.91 3.63
CA ILE A 133 15.27 5.25 2.69
C ILE A 133 15.21 3.76 2.99
N LEU A 134 14.01 3.24 3.25
CA LEU A 134 13.79 1.81 3.39
C LEU A 134 13.85 1.15 2.00
N LYS A 135 14.75 0.18 1.87
CA LYS A 135 14.87 -0.77 0.77
C LYS A 135 14.49 -2.13 1.35
N GLY A 136 13.21 -2.46 1.31
CA GLY A 136 12.62 -3.55 2.07
C GLY A 136 12.33 -4.82 1.25
N MET A 137 12.37 -5.96 1.94
CA MET A 137 11.85 -7.25 1.45
C MET A 137 10.83 -7.82 2.44
N ALA A 138 9.66 -8.26 1.96
CA ALA A 138 8.66 -8.86 2.83
C ALA A 138 9.06 -10.27 3.29
N PHE A 139 8.82 -10.58 4.57
CA PHE A 139 8.77 -11.94 5.08
C PHE A 139 7.32 -12.32 5.35
N GLY A 140 6.72 -13.10 4.44
CA GLY A 140 5.31 -13.49 4.49
C GLY A 140 4.91 -14.42 5.63
N ASN A 141 5.86 -15.13 6.24
CA ASN A 141 5.69 -15.92 7.46
C ASN A 141 4.51 -16.92 7.45
N CYS A 142 4.08 -17.35 6.25
CA CYS A 142 2.91 -18.19 6.03
C CYS A 142 1.62 -17.63 6.68
N VAL A 143 1.49 -16.31 6.83
CA VAL A 143 0.35 -15.70 7.56
C VAL A 143 -1.00 -16.09 6.97
N TRP A 144 -1.05 -16.35 5.66
CA TRP A 144 -2.21 -16.80 4.89
C TRP A 144 -2.85 -18.09 5.42
N ASP A 145 -2.03 -19.02 5.95
CA ASP A 145 -2.48 -20.31 6.49
C ASP A 145 -3.11 -20.18 7.89
N ASN A 146 -3.12 -18.98 8.45
CA ASN A 146 -3.49 -18.72 9.84
C ASN A 146 -2.74 -19.60 10.86
N PRO A 147 -1.39 -19.60 10.85
CA PRO A 147 -0.60 -20.52 11.67
C PRO A 147 -0.74 -20.23 13.17
N ARG A 148 -0.69 -21.29 13.98
CA ARG A 148 -0.71 -21.20 15.46
C ARG A 148 0.66 -21.40 16.10
N ILE A 149 1.65 -21.74 15.27
CA ILE A 149 3.05 -21.92 15.63
C ILE A 149 3.93 -21.29 14.54
N PRO A 150 5.09 -20.70 14.88
CA PRO A 150 5.95 -20.08 13.89
C PRO A 150 6.45 -21.04 12.81
N ALA A 151 6.52 -20.54 11.56
CA ALA A 151 7.07 -21.28 10.43
C ALA A 151 8.61 -21.22 10.44
N LEU A 152 9.25 -22.25 10.99
CA LEU A 152 10.72 -22.30 11.14
C LEU A 152 11.50 -22.52 9.84
N THR A 153 10.80 -22.75 8.72
CA THR A 153 11.40 -23.05 7.41
C THR A 153 11.22 -21.93 6.40
N HIS A 154 10.35 -20.94 6.68
CA HIS A 154 10.08 -19.85 5.74
C HIS A 154 11.35 -19.04 5.46
N HIS A 155 12.09 -18.71 6.52
CA HIS A 155 13.37 -17.99 6.47
C HIS A 155 14.28 -18.49 7.60
N ASN A 156 15.55 -18.13 7.56
CA ASN A 156 16.51 -18.38 8.64
C ASN A 156 17.59 -17.31 8.67
N GLU A 157 18.59 -17.45 9.54
CA GLU A 157 19.71 -16.50 9.64
C GLU A 157 20.41 -16.22 8.29
N SER A 158 20.59 -17.23 7.44
CA SER A 158 21.22 -17.04 6.12
C SER A 158 20.36 -16.23 5.16
N SER A 159 19.03 -16.19 5.36
CA SER A 159 18.13 -15.30 4.63
C SER A 159 18.42 -13.83 4.95
N TYR A 160 18.66 -13.48 6.22
CA TYR A 160 19.05 -12.12 6.60
C TYR A 160 20.44 -11.74 6.06
N ALA A 161 21.39 -12.68 6.08
CA ALA A 161 22.70 -12.49 5.46
C ALA A 161 22.58 -12.20 3.96
N GLU A 162 21.78 -12.98 3.24
CA GLU A 162 21.54 -12.79 1.80
C GLU A 162 20.91 -11.44 1.49
N LEU A 163 19.90 -11.01 2.26
CA LEU A 163 19.27 -9.71 2.05
C LEU A 163 20.25 -8.56 2.29
N SER A 164 21.08 -8.65 3.33
CA SER A 164 22.13 -7.67 3.59
C SER A 164 23.17 -7.64 2.47
N ASP A 165 23.64 -8.81 2.00
CA ASP A 165 24.60 -8.92 0.89
C ASP A 165 24.03 -8.36 -0.43
N LEU A 166 22.70 -8.44 -0.62
CA LEU A 166 22.02 -7.83 -1.76
C LEU A 166 21.86 -6.31 -1.65
N GLY A 167 22.02 -5.72 -0.46
CA GLY A 167 21.83 -4.27 -0.24
C GLY A 167 20.45 -3.88 0.27
N PHE A 168 19.61 -4.84 0.68
CA PHE A 168 18.42 -4.51 1.47
C PHE A 168 18.83 -4.03 2.86
N ASN A 169 18.06 -3.11 3.43
CA ASN A 169 18.29 -2.58 4.78
C ASN A 169 17.11 -2.79 5.73
N SER A 170 16.01 -3.36 5.23
CA SER A 170 14.82 -3.62 6.02
C SER A 170 14.04 -4.86 5.58
N VAL A 171 13.26 -5.40 6.51
CA VAL A 171 12.27 -6.46 6.26
C VAL A 171 10.92 -6.00 6.80
N ARG A 172 9.89 -6.02 5.95
CA ARG A 172 8.49 -5.93 6.42
C ARG A 172 8.09 -7.32 6.90
N PHE A 173 8.00 -7.48 8.21
CA PHE A 173 7.84 -8.77 8.87
C PHE A 173 6.36 -9.00 9.20
N TYR A 174 5.74 -9.95 8.51
CA TYR A 174 4.29 -10.12 8.59
C TYR A 174 3.95 -10.88 9.87
N LEU A 175 3.07 -10.29 10.67
CA LEU A 175 2.57 -10.87 11.90
C LEU A 175 1.19 -11.48 11.69
N ASN A 176 0.99 -12.62 12.34
CA ASN A 176 -0.33 -13.17 12.58
C ASN A 176 -0.56 -13.21 14.09
N TYR A 177 -1.64 -12.59 14.58
CA TYR A 177 -1.97 -12.52 16.00
C TYR A 177 -1.98 -13.90 16.67
N ALA A 178 -2.36 -14.93 15.92
CA ALA A 178 -2.50 -16.31 16.34
C ALA A 178 -1.20 -16.93 16.85
N LEU A 179 -0.05 -16.39 16.45
CA LEU A 179 1.27 -16.78 16.93
C LEU A 179 1.56 -16.26 18.35
N PHE A 180 0.93 -15.14 18.73
CA PHE A 180 1.21 -14.40 19.95
C PHE A 180 0.11 -14.50 21.00
N GLU A 181 -1.14 -14.78 20.62
CA GLU A 181 -2.29 -14.83 21.55
C GLU A 181 -3.00 -16.20 21.51
N ASP A 182 -3.54 -16.62 22.65
CA ASP A 182 -4.38 -17.82 22.79
C ASP A 182 -5.88 -17.49 22.61
N ASP A 183 -6.51 -18.03 21.56
CA ASP A 183 -7.95 -17.85 21.32
C ASP A 183 -8.84 -18.51 22.37
N THR A 184 -8.35 -19.53 23.09
CA THR A 184 -9.11 -20.17 24.16
C THR A 184 -9.05 -19.40 25.46
N ASN A 185 -8.05 -18.52 25.61
CA ASN A 185 -7.85 -17.63 26.75
C ASN A 185 -7.41 -16.24 26.23
N PRO A 186 -8.34 -15.41 25.70
CA PRO A 186 -8.01 -14.08 25.19
C PRO A 186 -7.16 -13.26 26.17
N TYR A 187 -6.28 -12.42 25.64
CA TYR A 187 -5.29 -11.64 26.39
C TYR A 187 -4.18 -12.45 27.08
N VAL A 188 -4.17 -13.79 26.93
CA VAL A 188 -3.05 -14.62 27.34
C VAL A 188 -2.10 -14.79 26.17
N TYR A 189 -0.87 -14.31 26.37
CA TYR A 189 0.13 -14.28 25.32
C TYR A 189 1.08 -15.49 25.36
N LYS A 190 1.51 -15.93 24.19
CA LYS A 190 2.35 -17.11 23.96
C LYS A 190 3.80 -16.69 23.85
N GLU A 191 4.60 -17.01 24.87
CA GLU A 191 6.05 -16.73 24.84
C GLU A 191 6.75 -17.36 23.62
N SER A 192 6.29 -18.50 23.12
CA SER A 192 6.86 -19.12 21.90
C SER A 192 6.79 -18.23 20.66
N GLY A 193 5.79 -17.34 20.56
CA GLY A 193 5.71 -16.36 19.47
C GLY A 193 6.75 -15.26 19.63
N PHE A 194 6.94 -14.77 20.86
CA PHE A 194 7.96 -13.76 21.17
C PHE A 194 9.38 -14.31 21.06
N ASP A 195 9.67 -15.51 21.56
CA ASP A 195 10.98 -16.15 21.42
C ASP A 195 11.41 -16.28 19.94
N TRP A 196 10.45 -16.55 19.05
CA TRP A 196 10.68 -16.60 17.61
C TRP A 196 10.93 -15.21 17.01
N LEU A 197 10.19 -14.20 17.45
CA LEU A 197 10.42 -12.82 17.02
C LEU A 197 11.78 -12.31 17.52
N ASP A 198 12.15 -12.60 18.76
CA ASP A 198 13.46 -12.26 19.36
C ASP A 198 14.61 -12.88 18.56
N THR A 199 14.46 -14.13 18.13
CA THR A 199 15.44 -14.79 17.25
C THR A 199 15.62 -14.02 15.93
N ASN A 200 14.52 -13.53 15.34
CA ASN A 200 14.55 -12.74 14.12
C ASN A 200 15.14 -11.34 14.33
N ILE A 201 14.85 -10.70 15.46
CA ILE A 201 15.45 -9.43 15.86
C ILE A 201 16.97 -9.58 15.95
N GLU A 202 17.47 -10.65 16.57
CA GLU A 202 18.91 -10.89 16.69
C GLU A 202 19.59 -11.15 15.34
N TRP A 203 18.95 -11.90 14.43
CA TRP A 203 19.46 -12.05 13.07
C TRP A 203 19.44 -10.71 12.32
N ALA A 204 18.34 -9.98 12.36
CA ALA A 204 18.21 -8.68 11.70
C ALA A 204 19.29 -7.70 12.19
N LYS A 205 19.45 -7.58 13.51
CA LYS A 205 20.49 -6.78 14.19
C LYS A 205 21.89 -7.15 13.73
N LYS A 206 22.21 -8.46 13.65
CA LYS A 206 23.51 -8.96 13.22
C LYS A 206 23.89 -8.54 11.79
N TYR A 207 22.89 -8.43 10.90
CA TYR A 207 23.10 -8.12 9.48
C TYR A 207 22.69 -6.69 9.11
N GLY A 208 22.47 -5.81 10.09
CA GLY A 208 22.10 -4.41 9.84
C GLY A 208 20.74 -4.24 9.15
N ILE A 209 19.88 -5.26 9.23
CA ILE A 209 18.52 -5.23 8.70
C ILE A 209 17.58 -4.70 9.79
N LYS A 210 16.75 -3.73 9.43
CA LYS A 210 15.70 -3.18 10.28
C LYS A 210 14.37 -3.92 10.07
N LEU A 211 13.50 -3.97 11.08
CA LEU A 211 12.20 -4.68 10.99
C LEU A 211 11.02 -3.70 11.05
N VAL A 212 10.13 -3.77 10.06
CA VAL A 212 8.79 -3.17 10.14
C VAL A 212 7.83 -4.28 10.52
N LEU A 213 7.29 -4.26 11.74
CA LEU A 213 6.33 -5.26 12.19
C LEU A 213 4.95 -4.89 11.67
N ASN A 214 4.34 -5.70 10.82
CA ASN A 214 3.03 -5.41 10.24
C ASN A 214 2.00 -6.44 10.71
N MET A 215 0.87 -5.99 11.29
CA MET A 215 -0.22 -6.90 11.63
C MET A 215 -0.98 -7.28 10.36
N HIS A 216 -0.50 -8.34 9.74
CA HIS A 216 -1.03 -8.83 8.47
C HIS A 216 -2.30 -9.65 8.64
N TYR A 217 -2.39 -10.37 9.77
CA TYR A 217 -3.55 -11.15 10.14
C TYR A 217 -3.94 -10.78 11.58
N PRO A 218 -4.84 -9.79 11.77
CA PRO A 218 -5.34 -9.40 13.09
C PRO A 218 -6.42 -10.38 13.58
N GLN A 219 -6.84 -10.20 14.84
CA GLN A 219 -8.06 -10.81 15.36
C GLN A 219 -9.23 -10.48 14.43
N GLY A 220 -10.10 -11.46 14.17
CA GLY A 220 -11.19 -11.29 13.22
C GLY A 220 -10.84 -11.51 11.75
N GLY A 221 -9.56 -11.70 11.39
CA GLY A 221 -9.15 -12.28 10.11
C GLY A 221 -8.38 -11.35 9.16
N TYR A 222 -7.79 -11.96 8.12
CA TYR A 222 -7.14 -11.27 7.00
C TYR A 222 -8.15 -10.49 6.13
N GLN A 223 -7.76 -9.31 5.67
CA GLN A 223 -8.64 -8.34 5.02
C GLN A 223 -8.89 -8.62 3.54
N SER A 224 -7.88 -8.52 2.66
CA SER A 224 -8.09 -8.44 1.19
C SER A 224 -8.70 -9.65 0.51
N GLN A 225 -8.51 -10.85 1.04
CA GLN A 225 -9.11 -12.08 0.50
C GLN A 225 -9.54 -13.07 1.60
N GLY A 226 -9.65 -12.59 2.84
CA GLY A 226 -9.98 -13.43 4.01
C GLY A 226 -11.35 -13.16 4.61
N ASN A 227 -11.61 -13.79 5.75
CA ASN A 227 -12.81 -13.58 6.57
C ASN A 227 -12.64 -12.39 7.54
N GLY A 228 -11.91 -11.34 7.15
CA GLY A 228 -11.49 -10.22 8.01
C GLY A 228 -12.57 -9.30 8.58
N MET A 229 -13.84 -9.51 8.20
CA MET A 229 -14.95 -8.63 8.61
C MET A 229 -15.18 -8.62 10.13
N ASP A 230 -14.83 -9.70 10.82
CA ASP A 230 -15.05 -9.80 12.26
C ASP A 230 -14.15 -8.83 13.04
N LEU A 231 -13.06 -8.30 12.46
CA LEU A 231 -12.31 -7.19 13.08
C LEU A 231 -13.21 -5.94 13.25
N TRP A 232 -14.07 -5.68 12.26
CA TRP A 232 -14.89 -4.46 12.20
C TRP A 232 -16.25 -4.64 12.87
N LEU A 233 -16.81 -5.85 12.79
CA LEU A 233 -18.15 -6.17 13.28
C LEU A 233 -18.18 -6.61 14.75
N VAL A 234 -17.03 -7.05 15.30
CA VAL A 234 -16.91 -7.52 16.68
C VAL A 234 -15.90 -6.66 17.41
N GLU A 235 -16.40 -5.71 18.21
CA GLU A 235 -15.59 -4.75 18.99
C GLU A 235 -14.51 -5.44 19.85
N GLU A 236 -14.78 -6.64 20.36
CA GLU A 236 -13.81 -7.40 21.16
C GLU A 236 -12.55 -7.78 20.36
N ASN A 237 -12.65 -8.01 19.05
CA ASN A 237 -11.46 -8.25 18.23
C ASN A 237 -10.57 -7.01 18.15
N GLN A 238 -11.16 -5.81 18.13
CA GLN A 238 -10.41 -4.55 18.18
C GLN A 238 -9.74 -4.36 19.55
N ASN A 239 -10.44 -4.68 20.63
CA ASN A 239 -9.87 -4.63 21.98
C ASN A 239 -8.67 -5.57 22.13
N ARG A 240 -8.77 -6.78 21.58
CA ARG A 240 -7.67 -7.77 21.60
C ARG A 240 -6.50 -7.35 20.72
N LEU A 241 -6.78 -6.80 19.54
CA LEU A 241 -5.75 -6.24 18.66
C LEU A 241 -4.99 -5.10 19.36
N ALA A 242 -5.71 -4.17 19.97
CA ALA A 242 -5.13 -3.04 20.67
C ALA A 242 -4.28 -3.49 21.87
N ALA A 243 -4.79 -4.41 22.69
CA ALA A 243 -4.04 -4.99 23.80
C ALA A 243 -2.78 -5.74 23.36
N LEU A 244 -2.84 -6.50 22.26
CA LEU A 244 -1.68 -7.18 21.70
C LEU A 244 -0.63 -6.18 21.19
N TRP A 245 -1.06 -5.11 20.50
CA TRP A 245 -0.17 -4.04 20.08
C TRP A 245 0.51 -3.35 21.26
N THR A 246 -0.24 -3.01 22.31
CA THR A 246 0.33 -2.46 23.55
C THR A 246 1.35 -3.42 24.16
N GLU A 247 1.10 -4.72 24.19
CA GLU A 247 2.06 -5.69 24.74
C GLU A 247 3.34 -5.79 23.89
N ILE A 248 3.22 -5.84 22.55
CA ILE A 248 4.37 -5.82 21.63
C ILE A 248 5.17 -4.54 21.85
N ALA A 249 4.50 -3.38 21.84
CA ALA A 249 5.13 -2.08 22.00
C ALA A 249 5.84 -1.93 23.35
N ARG A 250 5.23 -2.43 24.44
CA ARG A 250 5.82 -2.43 25.80
C ARG A 250 7.06 -3.32 25.87
N ARG A 251 7.04 -4.50 25.25
CA ARG A 251 8.18 -5.44 25.26
C ARG A 251 9.38 -4.88 24.51
N TYR A 252 9.14 -4.22 23.39
CA TYR A 252 10.19 -3.81 22.47
C TYR A 252 10.48 -2.31 22.49
N VAL A 253 10.03 -1.56 23.51
CA VAL A 253 10.17 -0.10 23.59
C VAL A 253 11.61 0.43 23.39
N ASN A 254 12.59 -0.38 23.77
CA ASN A 254 14.02 -0.07 23.68
C ASN A 254 14.77 -0.89 22.60
N GLU A 255 14.07 -1.46 21.62
CA GLU A 255 14.67 -2.28 20.56
C GLU A 255 14.71 -1.56 19.20
N PRO A 256 15.78 -0.79 18.91
CA PRO A 256 15.88 0.03 17.69
C PRO A 256 16.06 -0.79 16.41
N THR A 257 16.27 -2.10 16.48
CA THR A 257 16.18 -2.96 15.28
C THR A 257 14.75 -3.00 14.74
N ILE A 258 13.73 -2.84 15.58
CA ILE A 258 12.35 -2.61 15.13
C ILE A 258 12.19 -1.13 14.80
N LEU A 259 11.77 -0.83 13.57
CA LEU A 259 11.49 0.54 13.14
C LEU A 259 10.15 1.03 13.64
N GLY A 260 9.16 0.14 13.61
CA GLY A 260 7.79 0.53 13.88
C GLY A 260 6.76 -0.54 13.63
N TYR A 261 5.51 -0.11 13.78
CA TYR A 261 4.33 -0.95 13.84
C TYR A 261 3.33 -0.55 12.75
N GLY A 262 3.11 -1.43 11.78
CA GLY A 262 2.06 -1.33 10.76
C GLY A 262 0.75 -1.89 11.30
N LEU A 263 -0.18 -0.98 11.59
CA LEU A 263 -1.32 -1.24 12.49
C LEU A 263 -2.24 -2.38 12.02
N VAL A 264 -2.65 -2.35 10.76
CA VAL A 264 -3.49 -3.35 10.09
C VAL A 264 -3.16 -3.31 8.59
N ASN A 265 -2.88 -4.47 8.01
CA ASN A 265 -2.66 -4.62 6.58
C ASN A 265 -3.96 -4.55 5.77
N GLU A 266 -3.94 -3.80 4.68
CA GLU A 266 -5.00 -3.61 3.69
C GLU A 266 -6.41 -3.49 4.29
N PRO A 267 -6.69 -2.45 5.08
CA PRO A 267 -7.98 -2.29 5.74
C PRO A 267 -9.14 -2.32 4.74
N ILE A 268 -10.02 -3.33 4.88
CA ILE A 268 -11.30 -3.43 4.16
C ILE A 268 -12.43 -3.39 5.17
N VAL A 269 -13.17 -2.28 5.20
CA VAL A 269 -14.24 -2.05 6.18
C VAL A 269 -15.62 -2.42 5.61
N PRO A 270 -16.60 -2.80 6.45
CA PRO A 270 -17.97 -2.97 6.02
C PRO A 270 -18.62 -1.64 5.62
N LEU A 271 -19.52 -1.67 4.63
CA LEU A 271 -20.41 -0.55 4.32
C LEU A 271 -21.41 -0.35 5.48
N ILE A 272 -21.26 0.73 6.24
CA ILE A 272 -22.12 1.07 7.38
C ILE A 272 -22.76 2.43 7.19
N GLY A 273 -24.02 2.46 6.76
CA GLY A 273 -24.72 3.71 6.46
C GLY A 273 -24.19 4.35 5.18
N THR A 274 -23.14 5.16 5.30
CA THR A 274 -22.49 5.91 4.22
C THR A 274 -21.02 5.52 4.03
N ILE A 275 -20.42 5.92 2.91
CA ILE A 275 -18.97 5.75 2.65
C ILE A 275 -18.13 6.47 3.72
N GLU A 276 -18.57 7.65 4.16
CA GLU A 276 -17.88 8.46 5.16
C GLU A 276 -17.89 7.77 6.54
N GLU A 277 -19.04 7.24 6.96
CA GLU A 277 -19.14 6.47 8.22
C GLU A 277 -18.28 5.20 8.19
N SER A 278 -18.22 4.50 7.05
CA SER A 278 -17.33 3.36 6.85
C SER A 278 -15.86 3.75 6.93
N PHE A 279 -15.49 4.87 6.31
CA PHE A 279 -14.13 5.41 6.35
C PHE A 279 -13.71 5.81 7.76
N ASP A 280 -14.60 6.50 8.49
CA ASP A 280 -14.37 6.91 9.88
C ASP A 280 -14.14 5.71 10.81
N GLN A 281 -14.75 4.55 10.52
CA GLN A 281 -14.50 3.33 11.30
C GLN A 281 -13.01 2.91 11.29
N TRP A 282 -12.33 2.99 10.14
CA TRP A 282 -10.89 2.69 10.08
C TRP A 282 -10.08 3.79 10.77
N LYS A 283 -10.43 5.05 10.50
CA LYS A 283 -9.77 6.20 11.12
C LYS A 283 -9.80 6.15 12.65
N ASP A 284 -10.96 5.87 13.23
CA ASP A 284 -11.15 5.79 14.67
C ASP A 284 -10.35 4.64 15.29
N LEU A 285 -10.32 3.47 14.63
CA LEU A 285 -9.52 2.34 15.09
C LEU A 285 -8.01 2.64 14.98
N ALA A 286 -7.56 3.21 13.88
CA ALA A 286 -6.16 3.58 13.69
C ALA A 286 -5.68 4.60 14.73
N GLN A 287 -6.49 5.62 15.03
CA GLN A 287 -6.22 6.58 16.12
C GLN A 287 -6.12 5.87 17.45
N ARG A 288 -7.11 5.03 17.79
CA ARG A 288 -7.12 4.30 19.06
C ARG A 288 -5.90 3.40 19.22
N LEU A 289 -5.53 2.64 18.18
CA LEU A 289 -4.34 1.77 18.23
C LEU A 289 -3.07 2.60 18.44
N THR A 290 -2.96 3.75 17.80
CA THR A 290 -1.84 4.67 17.97
C THR A 290 -1.76 5.19 19.40
N ASP A 291 -2.88 5.63 19.98
CA ASP A 291 -2.94 6.11 21.37
C ASP A 291 -2.55 5.00 22.36
N GLU A 292 -3.05 3.78 22.16
CA GLU A 292 -2.76 2.62 23.03
C GLU A 292 -1.29 2.15 22.93
N ILE A 293 -0.66 2.29 21.76
CA ILE A 293 0.79 2.07 21.61
C ILE A 293 1.57 3.19 22.28
N ARG A 294 1.20 4.45 22.04
CA ARG A 294 1.89 5.64 22.58
C ARG A 294 1.81 5.73 24.10
N ALA A 295 0.81 5.14 24.72
CA ALA A 295 0.73 5.00 26.17
C ALA A 295 1.90 4.22 26.80
N VAL A 296 2.64 3.43 26.01
CA VAL A 296 3.79 2.62 26.48
C VAL A 296 5.06 2.78 25.64
N ASN A 297 4.99 3.42 24.47
CA ASN A 297 6.10 3.52 23.53
C ASN A 297 6.04 4.81 22.69
N GLU A 298 6.95 5.74 22.97
CA GLU A 298 7.09 7.03 22.27
C GLU A 298 8.18 7.02 21.18
N ASN A 299 8.91 5.92 21.02
CA ASN A 299 10.11 5.85 20.18
C ASN A 299 9.81 5.41 18.75
N HIS A 300 9.06 4.32 18.60
CA HIS A 300 8.90 3.61 17.33
C HIS A 300 7.99 4.35 16.35
N LEU A 301 8.23 4.18 15.05
CA LEU A 301 7.34 4.65 13.99
C LEU A 301 5.99 3.92 14.04
N ILE A 302 4.92 4.61 13.62
CA ILE A 302 3.60 4.00 13.39
C ILE A 302 3.30 4.08 11.90
N PHE A 303 3.08 2.93 11.26
CA PHE A 303 2.71 2.86 9.85
C PHE A 303 1.19 2.71 9.75
N VAL A 304 0.55 3.69 9.12
CA VAL A 304 -0.91 3.78 8.95
C VAL A 304 -1.25 3.65 7.48
N GLU A 305 -1.83 2.52 7.10
CA GLU A 305 -2.27 2.29 5.73
C GLU A 305 -3.56 3.05 5.41
N ARG A 306 -3.69 3.52 4.17
CA ARG A 306 -4.96 4.06 3.66
C ARG A 306 -6.08 3.03 3.75
N LEU A 307 -7.34 3.48 3.65
CA LEU A 307 -8.44 2.54 3.44
C LEU A 307 -8.35 1.94 2.03
N CYS A 308 -8.31 0.61 1.94
CA CYS A 308 -8.18 -0.11 0.67
C CYS A 308 -9.52 -0.32 -0.03
N ALA A 309 -10.55 -0.75 0.71
CA ALA A 309 -11.88 -0.97 0.13
C ALA A 309 -13.01 -0.89 1.16
N ILE A 310 -14.23 -0.71 0.65
CA ILE A 310 -15.48 -0.81 1.42
C ILE A 310 -16.30 -1.99 0.90
N LYS A 311 -16.69 -2.90 1.79
CA LYS A 311 -17.43 -4.12 1.45
C LYS A 311 -18.90 -4.04 1.82
N ASP A 312 -19.81 -4.18 0.85
CA ASP A 312 -21.23 -4.43 1.14
C ASP A 312 -21.41 -5.90 1.51
N ILE A 313 -21.43 -6.18 2.82
CA ILE A 313 -21.56 -7.53 3.37
C ILE A 313 -22.87 -8.26 2.95
N ARG A 314 -23.88 -7.54 2.45
CA ARG A 314 -25.14 -8.15 1.98
C ARG A 314 -25.00 -8.73 0.58
N THR A 315 -24.18 -8.09 -0.25
CA THR A 315 -23.96 -8.51 -1.65
C THR A 315 -22.66 -9.29 -1.81
N GLY A 316 -21.70 -9.10 -0.89
CA GLY A 316 -20.35 -9.65 -0.96
C GLY A 316 -19.38 -8.80 -1.78
N ASN A 317 -19.84 -7.72 -2.42
CA ASN A 317 -19.04 -6.88 -3.29
C ASN A 317 -18.17 -5.92 -2.48
N SER A 318 -16.90 -5.77 -2.90
CA SER A 318 -15.98 -4.75 -2.39
C SER A 318 -15.81 -3.64 -3.43
N ASP A 319 -15.94 -2.40 -2.99
CA ASP A 319 -15.60 -1.21 -3.75
C ASP A 319 -14.16 -0.79 -3.38
N TRP A 320 -13.27 -0.90 -4.36
CA TRP A 320 -11.84 -0.58 -4.25
C TRP A 320 -11.51 0.83 -4.77
N GLY A 321 -12.55 1.62 -5.08
CA GLY A 321 -12.39 2.97 -5.60
C GLY A 321 -11.74 3.93 -4.61
N ILE A 322 -11.03 4.91 -5.15
CA ILE A 322 -10.66 6.12 -4.42
C ILE A 322 -11.89 7.03 -4.39
N PHE A 323 -12.39 7.34 -3.20
CA PHE A 323 -13.65 8.08 -3.02
C PHE A 323 -13.44 9.49 -2.44
N ASN A 324 -12.20 9.88 -2.15
CA ASN A 324 -11.87 11.23 -1.71
C ASN A 324 -10.57 11.74 -2.39
N ASP A 325 -10.34 13.05 -2.29
CA ASP A 325 -9.18 13.72 -2.89
C ASP A 325 -7.83 13.34 -2.24
N ASP A 326 -7.88 12.66 -1.10
CA ASP A 326 -6.72 12.24 -0.31
C ASP A 326 -6.43 10.75 -0.51
N ALA A 327 -6.81 10.14 -1.65
CA ALA A 327 -6.54 8.73 -1.95
C ALA A 327 -6.94 7.74 -0.82
N ASN A 328 -8.01 8.07 -0.09
CA ASN A 328 -8.51 7.35 1.08
C ASN A 328 -7.53 7.29 2.28
N TYR A 329 -6.61 8.24 2.38
CA TYR A 329 -5.81 8.49 3.59
C TYR A 329 -6.56 9.40 4.58
N PHE A 330 -6.12 9.38 5.84
CA PHE A 330 -6.47 10.32 6.89
C PHE A 330 -5.25 10.55 7.77
N LEU A 331 -5.20 11.67 8.50
CA LEU A 331 -4.18 11.90 9.51
C LEU A 331 -4.56 11.25 10.85
N VAL A 332 -3.56 10.73 11.54
CA VAL A 332 -3.63 10.27 12.93
C VAL A 332 -2.84 11.25 13.81
N ASP A 333 -3.40 11.61 14.96
CA ASP A 333 -2.72 12.43 15.96
C ASP A 333 -1.64 11.59 16.65
N GLY A 334 -0.38 12.03 16.57
CA GLY A 334 0.76 11.36 17.17
C GLY A 334 2.07 11.74 16.51
N GLU A 335 3.19 11.57 17.22
CA GLU A 335 4.52 11.74 16.64
C GLU A 335 4.94 10.46 15.88
N ASN A 336 5.90 10.59 14.96
CA ASN A 336 6.50 9.48 14.24
C ASN A 336 5.52 8.62 13.40
N VAL A 337 4.56 9.27 12.75
CA VAL A 337 3.57 8.58 11.90
C VAL A 337 4.01 8.59 10.43
N VAL A 338 3.98 7.41 9.81
CA VAL A 338 4.28 7.17 8.39
C VAL A 338 3.02 6.62 7.72
N TYR A 339 2.68 7.12 6.53
CA TYR A 339 1.47 6.66 5.83
C TYR A 339 1.82 5.67 4.73
N GLU A 340 1.03 4.60 4.66
CA GLU A 340 1.33 3.42 3.86
C GLU A 340 0.33 3.23 2.71
N PHE A 341 0.84 2.80 1.55
CA PHE A 341 0.05 2.28 0.43
C PHE A 341 0.72 1.06 -0.18
N HIS A 342 -0.09 0.25 -0.85
CA HIS A 342 0.37 -0.79 -1.75
C HIS A 342 0.10 -0.41 -3.20
N ASN A 343 0.94 -0.88 -4.12
CA ASN A 343 0.68 -0.72 -5.55
C ASN A 343 1.13 -1.95 -6.34
N TYR A 344 0.17 -2.51 -7.07
CA TYR A 344 0.36 -3.65 -7.95
C TYR A 344 -0.08 -3.30 -9.38
N ASP A 345 0.03 -2.04 -9.78
CA ASP A 345 -0.39 -1.61 -11.10
C ASP A 345 0.64 -1.96 -12.20
N PRO A 346 0.19 -2.35 -13.40
CA PRO A 346 -1.17 -2.77 -13.72
C PRO A 346 -1.48 -4.14 -13.14
N TYR A 347 -2.61 -4.28 -12.43
CA TYR A 347 -2.99 -5.51 -11.72
C TYR A 347 -2.95 -6.78 -12.59
N GLN A 348 -3.41 -6.65 -13.84
CA GLN A 348 -3.42 -7.77 -14.80
C GLN A 348 -2.04 -8.27 -15.21
N PHE A 349 -1.00 -7.43 -15.07
CA PHE A 349 0.38 -7.81 -15.34
C PHE A 349 1.05 -8.38 -14.10
N THR A 350 0.92 -7.69 -12.96
CA THR A 350 1.54 -8.09 -11.70
C THR A 350 0.96 -9.37 -11.15
N HIS A 351 -0.28 -9.73 -11.50
CA HIS A 351 -0.95 -10.96 -11.08
C HIS A 351 -1.19 -11.94 -12.24
N GLN A 352 -0.48 -11.81 -13.36
CA GLN A 352 -0.78 -12.60 -14.56
C GLN A 352 -0.66 -14.11 -14.33
N GLY A 353 -1.61 -14.90 -14.83
CA GLY A 353 -1.61 -16.37 -14.68
C GLY A 353 -2.23 -16.89 -13.38
N GLU A 354 -2.66 -16.01 -12.48
CA GLU A 354 -3.12 -16.41 -11.14
C GLU A 354 -4.64 -16.57 -11.04
N SER A 355 -5.09 -17.79 -10.75
CA SER A 355 -6.53 -18.10 -10.66
C SER A 355 -7.23 -17.43 -9.47
N TRP A 356 -6.54 -17.30 -8.34
CA TRP A 356 -7.05 -16.63 -7.14
C TRP A 356 -7.19 -15.12 -7.34
N ALA A 357 -6.43 -14.54 -8.28
CA ALA A 357 -6.50 -13.14 -8.68
C ALA A 357 -7.47 -12.87 -9.85
N GLY A 358 -8.15 -13.91 -10.36
CA GLY A 358 -9.05 -13.78 -11.52
C GLY A 358 -8.33 -13.55 -12.86
N THR A 359 -7.05 -13.89 -12.95
CA THR A 359 -6.14 -13.59 -14.06
C THR A 359 -5.50 -14.84 -14.67
N ALA A 360 -6.06 -16.03 -14.41
CA ALA A 360 -5.52 -17.33 -14.84
C ALA A 360 -5.14 -17.40 -16.33
N ASP A 361 -5.98 -16.83 -17.21
CA ASP A 361 -5.78 -16.85 -18.66
C ASP A 361 -5.18 -15.55 -19.21
N ILE A 362 -4.75 -14.64 -18.32
CA ILE A 362 -4.18 -13.35 -18.68
C ILE A 362 -2.66 -13.50 -18.82
N VAL A 363 -2.14 -13.07 -19.97
CA VAL A 363 -0.71 -12.93 -20.23
C VAL A 363 -0.45 -11.51 -20.72
N LYS A 364 0.48 -10.82 -20.05
CA LYS A 364 0.81 -9.42 -20.31
C LYS A 364 2.31 -9.25 -20.40
N VAL A 365 2.75 -8.25 -21.17
CA VAL A 365 4.15 -7.89 -21.35
C VAL A 365 4.35 -6.46 -20.89
N TYR A 366 5.49 -6.17 -20.27
CA TYR A 366 5.89 -4.83 -19.83
C TYR A 366 7.32 -4.49 -20.28
N PRO A 367 7.58 -3.28 -20.80
CA PRO A 367 6.59 -2.29 -21.22
C PRO A 367 5.83 -2.77 -22.47
N ASN A 368 4.64 -2.23 -22.68
CA ASN A 368 3.81 -2.47 -23.87
C ASN A 368 3.19 -1.15 -24.36
N GLU A 369 3.78 -0.58 -25.41
CA GLU A 369 3.36 0.68 -26.00
C GLU A 369 2.05 0.59 -26.80
N ASP A 370 1.59 -0.63 -27.10
CA ASP A 370 0.32 -0.85 -27.80
C ASP A 370 -0.86 -1.02 -26.83
N GLU A 371 -0.60 -1.18 -25.52
CA GLU A 371 -1.62 -1.33 -24.50
C GLU A 371 -1.92 0.01 -23.82
N ILE A 372 -3.17 0.46 -23.93
CA ILE A 372 -3.63 1.74 -23.40
C ILE A 372 -4.31 1.54 -22.05
N LEU A 373 -3.90 2.37 -21.08
CA LEU A 373 -4.44 2.42 -19.72
C LEU A 373 -5.07 3.79 -19.50
N ALA A 374 -6.37 3.80 -19.21
CA ALA A 374 -7.15 5.02 -18.98
C ALA A 374 -7.45 5.18 -17.49
N VAL A 375 -7.10 6.33 -16.91
CA VAL A 375 -7.39 6.67 -15.52
C VAL A 375 -8.81 7.26 -15.44
N ASN A 376 -9.65 6.70 -14.55
CA ASN A 376 -11.05 7.08 -14.36
C ASN A 376 -11.87 7.08 -15.67
N GLY A 377 -11.63 6.10 -16.54
CA GLY A 377 -12.35 5.97 -17.80
C GLY A 377 -13.87 5.85 -17.61
N GLN A 378 -14.64 6.80 -18.13
CA GLN A 378 -16.12 6.78 -18.06
C GLN A 378 -16.71 6.65 -19.46
N TRP A 379 -17.63 5.70 -19.65
CA TRP A 379 -18.35 5.59 -20.92
C TRP A 379 -19.11 6.90 -21.18
N ALA A 380 -18.92 7.48 -22.35
CA ALA A 380 -19.45 8.80 -22.69
C ALA A 380 -20.22 8.82 -24.00
N ALA A 381 -19.80 8.03 -24.98
CA ALA A 381 -20.46 7.96 -26.28
C ALA A 381 -20.25 6.61 -26.95
N GLY A 382 -21.00 6.35 -28.02
CA GLY A 382 -20.78 5.22 -28.89
C GLY A 382 -21.30 5.46 -30.30
N ALA A 383 -20.86 4.64 -31.25
CA ALA A 383 -21.35 4.58 -32.61
C ALA A 383 -22.77 3.96 -32.67
N LEU A 384 -23.75 4.62 -32.04
CA LEU A 384 -25.08 4.09 -31.76
C LEU A 384 -26.04 4.09 -32.95
N ASN A 385 -25.65 4.60 -34.11
CA ASN A 385 -26.54 4.74 -35.28
C ASN A 385 -26.29 3.67 -36.36
N GLY A 386 -25.45 2.66 -36.09
CA GLY A 386 -25.25 1.51 -36.98
C GLY A 386 -26.50 0.63 -37.06
N ARG A 387 -26.74 0.03 -38.23
CA ARG A 387 -27.88 -0.90 -38.45
C ARG A 387 -27.67 -2.17 -37.60
N PRO A 388 -28.68 -2.60 -36.82
CA PRO A 388 -28.60 -3.87 -36.10
C PRO A 388 -28.71 -5.05 -37.06
N ALA A 389 -28.37 -6.24 -36.55
CA ALA A 389 -28.57 -7.51 -37.23
C ALA A 389 -30.04 -7.73 -37.62
N ASP A 390 -30.27 -8.25 -38.83
CA ASP A 390 -31.58 -8.74 -39.27
C ASP A 390 -31.91 -10.03 -38.50
N LEU A 391 -32.99 -10.00 -37.70
CA LEU A 391 -33.44 -11.13 -36.89
C LEU A 391 -34.02 -12.29 -37.73
N THR A 392 -34.32 -12.05 -39.01
CA THR A 392 -34.82 -13.07 -39.93
C THR A 392 -33.70 -13.81 -40.67
N GLU A 393 -32.48 -13.27 -40.65
CA GLU A 393 -31.32 -13.93 -41.22
C GLU A 393 -30.80 -15.01 -40.26
N THR A 394 -30.66 -16.22 -40.81
CA THR A 394 -30.30 -17.43 -40.03
C THR A 394 -28.83 -17.82 -40.20
N ASP A 395 -28.14 -17.18 -41.14
CA ASP A 395 -26.71 -17.36 -41.35
C ASP A 395 -25.90 -16.09 -41.03
N TRP A 396 -24.59 -16.14 -41.29
CA TRP A 396 -23.69 -15.02 -41.05
C TRP A 396 -24.03 -13.79 -41.92
N GLN A 397 -24.17 -12.64 -41.28
CA GLN A 397 -24.40 -11.34 -41.91
C GLN A 397 -23.28 -10.35 -41.56
N TYR A 398 -22.82 -9.59 -42.55
CA TYR A 398 -21.82 -8.55 -42.35
C TYR A 398 -22.47 -7.26 -41.90
N LEU A 399 -21.99 -6.71 -40.78
CA LEU A 399 -22.51 -5.49 -40.18
C LEU A 399 -21.40 -4.46 -40.01
N GLU A 400 -21.76 -3.20 -40.15
CA GLU A 400 -20.90 -2.06 -39.85
C GLU A 400 -21.59 -1.13 -38.85
N SER A 401 -20.81 -0.60 -37.91
CA SER A 401 -21.27 0.49 -37.07
C SER A 401 -21.44 1.77 -37.90
N SER A 402 -22.15 2.75 -37.33
CA SER A 402 -22.04 4.11 -37.85
C SER A 402 -20.60 4.62 -37.69
N LYS A 403 -20.20 5.55 -38.55
CA LYS A 403 -18.98 6.33 -38.34
C LYS A 403 -19.17 7.30 -37.17
N PHE A 404 -18.15 7.44 -36.33
CA PHE A 404 -18.15 8.38 -35.22
C PHE A 404 -16.86 9.22 -35.25
N THR A 405 -16.99 10.54 -35.31
CA THR A 405 -15.86 11.47 -35.34
C THR A 405 -15.62 12.06 -33.96
N VAL A 406 -14.39 11.96 -33.47
CA VAL A 406 -13.97 12.55 -32.20
C VAL A 406 -13.69 14.04 -32.42
N THR A 407 -14.26 14.90 -31.58
CA THR A 407 -14.08 16.35 -31.65
C THR A 407 -13.41 16.87 -30.38
N GLU A 408 -12.79 18.06 -30.42
CA GLU A 408 -12.22 18.69 -29.22
C GLU A 408 -13.28 18.84 -28.11
N GLU A 409 -14.50 19.23 -28.48
CA GLU A 409 -15.62 19.41 -27.55
C GLU A 409 -16.13 18.09 -26.95
N SER A 410 -15.80 16.94 -27.54
CA SER A 410 -16.30 15.64 -27.08
C SER A 410 -15.57 15.11 -25.83
N GLY A 411 -14.33 15.54 -25.58
CA GLY A 411 -13.51 15.08 -24.44
C GLY A 411 -13.21 13.56 -24.45
N LEU A 412 -13.39 12.90 -25.59
CA LEU A 412 -13.22 11.45 -25.71
C LEU A 412 -11.74 11.12 -25.93
N GLU A 413 -11.17 10.38 -24.99
CA GLU A 413 -9.73 10.09 -24.93
C GLU A 413 -9.41 8.67 -25.40
N VAL A 414 -10.36 7.76 -25.23
CA VAL A 414 -10.20 6.36 -25.63
C VAL A 414 -11.43 5.80 -26.32
N CYS A 415 -11.22 4.80 -27.17
CA CYS A 415 -12.27 4.02 -27.81
C CYS A 415 -12.11 2.52 -27.60
N ALA A 416 -13.20 1.77 -27.65
CA ALA A 416 -13.25 0.33 -27.41
C ALA A 416 -13.97 -0.39 -28.55
N ALA A 417 -13.49 -1.59 -28.85
CA ALA A 417 -14.16 -2.54 -29.72
C ALA A 417 -15.27 -3.26 -28.94
N VAL A 418 -16.50 -3.24 -29.45
CA VAL A 418 -17.68 -3.70 -28.71
C VAL A 418 -18.57 -4.60 -29.56
N PHE A 419 -18.94 -5.75 -29.00
CA PHE A 419 -20.03 -6.59 -29.46
C PHE A 419 -21.24 -6.38 -28.55
N GLN A 420 -22.28 -5.71 -29.06
CA GLN A 420 -23.51 -5.44 -28.31
C GLN A 420 -24.56 -6.51 -28.58
N ALA A 421 -25.23 -6.99 -27.54
CA ALA A 421 -26.44 -7.80 -27.63
C ALA A 421 -27.43 -7.49 -26.51
N GLN A 422 -28.62 -7.05 -26.89
CA GLN A 422 -29.71 -6.71 -25.99
C GLN A 422 -30.92 -7.62 -26.24
N ASP A 423 -31.65 -7.95 -25.16
CA ASP A 423 -32.96 -8.63 -25.20
C ASP A 423 -32.98 -9.94 -26.03
N LEU A 424 -31.91 -10.74 -25.95
CA LEU A 424 -31.80 -12.00 -26.68
C LEU A 424 -32.85 -13.05 -26.26
N GLY A 425 -33.36 -12.97 -25.03
CA GLY A 425 -34.22 -13.99 -24.47
C GLY A 425 -33.42 -15.28 -24.22
N THR A 426 -33.84 -16.41 -24.78
CA THR A 426 -33.08 -17.67 -24.72
C THR A 426 -32.09 -17.85 -25.88
N GLY A 427 -31.97 -16.84 -26.75
CA GLY A 427 -31.13 -16.90 -27.93
C GLY A 427 -29.66 -16.61 -27.67
N THR A 428 -28.86 -16.82 -28.72
CA THR A 428 -27.43 -16.57 -28.74
C THR A 428 -27.07 -15.76 -29.98
N ALA A 429 -26.27 -14.72 -29.77
CA ALA A 429 -25.62 -13.94 -30.81
C ALA A 429 -24.14 -14.31 -30.88
N TYR A 430 -23.66 -14.55 -32.10
CA TYR A 430 -22.27 -14.88 -32.41
C TYR A 430 -21.65 -13.73 -33.20
N MET A 431 -20.38 -13.43 -32.97
CA MET A 431 -19.59 -12.47 -33.73
C MET A 431 -18.24 -13.05 -34.12
N ASP A 432 -17.82 -12.77 -35.35
CA ASP A 432 -16.57 -13.22 -35.94
C ASP A 432 -15.97 -12.13 -36.87
N ASP A 433 -14.67 -12.23 -37.18
CA ASP A 433 -13.94 -11.36 -38.10
C ASP A 433 -14.14 -9.85 -37.78
N PHE A 434 -13.92 -9.45 -36.51
CA PHE A 434 -14.08 -8.06 -36.08
C PHE A 434 -12.95 -7.19 -36.62
N ILE A 435 -13.29 -5.98 -37.07
CA ILE A 435 -12.34 -4.96 -37.54
C ILE A 435 -12.71 -3.62 -36.92
N LEU A 436 -11.73 -2.93 -36.35
CA LEU A 436 -11.82 -1.52 -35.97
C LEU A 436 -10.94 -0.69 -36.90
N LYS A 437 -11.57 0.30 -37.54
CA LYS A 437 -10.88 1.27 -38.40
C LYS A 437 -10.78 2.62 -37.70
N GLU A 438 -9.62 3.24 -37.88
CA GLU A 438 -9.35 4.65 -37.66
C GLU A 438 -9.24 5.34 -39.03
N ILE A 439 -9.90 6.49 -39.21
CA ILE A 439 -9.93 7.26 -40.44
C ILE A 439 -9.44 8.66 -40.13
N ASP A 440 -8.36 9.08 -40.79
CA ASP A 440 -7.76 10.40 -40.59
C ASP A 440 -8.62 11.54 -41.18
N PRO A 441 -8.34 12.82 -40.87
CA PRO A 441 -9.08 13.95 -41.42
C PRO A 441 -9.00 14.09 -42.95
N GLN A 442 -8.07 13.40 -43.61
CA GLN A 442 -7.92 13.35 -45.06
C GLN A 442 -8.74 12.20 -45.69
N GLY A 443 -9.32 11.32 -44.87
CA GLY A 443 -10.12 10.18 -45.28
C GLY A 443 -9.32 8.90 -45.51
N ASN A 444 -8.04 8.83 -45.12
CA ASN A 444 -7.26 7.60 -45.21
C ASN A 444 -7.66 6.64 -44.09
N GLU A 445 -7.95 5.39 -44.44
CA GLU A 445 -8.34 4.36 -43.47
C GLU A 445 -7.13 3.54 -43.01
N LYS A 446 -7.04 3.30 -41.70
CA LYS A 446 -6.10 2.37 -41.06
C LYS A 446 -6.89 1.39 -40.20
N ILE A 447 -6.64 0.09 -40.36
CA ILE A 447 -7.10 -0.92 -39.40
C ILE A 447 -6.23 -0.80 -38.16
N ILE A 448 -6.84 -0.44 -37.03
CA ILE A 448 -6.14 -0.31 -35.73
C ILE A 448 -6.35 -1.54 -34.86
N TYR A 449 -7.34 -2.36 -35.17
CA TYR A 449 -7.54 -3.65 -34.54
C TYR A 449 -8.33 -4.60 -35.44
N SER A 450 -8.00 -5.88 -35.36
CA SER A 450 -8.78 -6.95 -35.97
C SER A 450 -8.63 -8.24 -35.19
N ASP A 451 -9.69 -9.04 -35.11
CA ASP A 451 -9.68 -10.33 -34.44
C ASP A 451 -10.66 -11.28 -35.09
N GLY A 452 -10.18 -12.48 -35.43
CA GLY A 452 -11.00 -13.58 -35.95
C GLY A 452 -11.51 -14.51 -34.85
N PHE A 453 -11.14 -14.28 -33.58
CA PHE A 453 -11.58 -15.09 -32.45
C PHE A 453 -11.37 -16.61 -32.66
N ASP A 454 -10.31 -17.00 -33.36
CA ASP A 454 -10.11 -18.39 -33.78
C ASP A 454 -9.88 -19.36 -32.61
N ASN A 455 -9.30 -18.86 -31.51
CA ASN A 455 -8.77 -19.71 -30.44
C ASN A 455 -9.20 -19.31 -29.02
N ASN A 456 -9.65 -18.07 -28.78
CA ASN A 456 -9.99 -17.58 -27.43
C ASN A 456 -10.91 -16.34 -27.47
N LEU A 457 -11.30 -15.87 -26.29
CA LEU A 457 -12.17 -14.70 -26.06
C LEU A 457 -11.53 -13.35 -26.48
N GLY A 458 -10.24 -13.34 -26.81
CA GLY A 458 -9.53 -12.13 -27.27
C GLY A 458 -9.37 -11.05 -26.20
N GLY A 459 -9.57 -11.36 -24.92
CA GLY A 459 -9.51 -10.39 -23.82
C GLY A 459 -10.74 -9.47 -23.73
N TYR A 460 -11.88 -9.90 -24.24
CA TYR A 460 -13.16 -9.20 -24.08
C TYR A 460 -13.79 -9.49 -22.70
N TYR A 461 -14.37 -8.46 -22.09
CA TYR A 461 -15.06 -8.54 -20.80
C TYR A 461 -16.56 -8.42 -21.01
N TYR A 462 -17.32 -9.28 -20.31
CA TYR A 462 -18.77 -9.28 -20.37
C TYR A 462 -19.34 -8.29 -19.36
N TRP A 463 -20.21 -7.41 -19.83
CA TRP A 463 -21.00 -6.51 -19.00
C TRP A 463 -22.48 -6.62 -19.35
N SER A 464 -23.34 -6.57 -18.34
CA SER A 464 -24.79 -6.49 -18.51
C SER A 464 -25.39 -5.47 -17.55
N SER A 465 -26.23 -4.59 -18.09
CA SER A 465 -26.92 -3.53 -17.35
C SER A 465 -27.77 -4.02 -16.17
N ASN A 466 -28.27 -5.27 -16.23
CA ASN A 466 -29.06 -5.88 -15.17
C ASN A 466 -28.48 -7.22 -14.68
N GLY A 467 -27.22 -7.53 -15.03
CA GLY A 467 -26.55 -8.78 -14.68
C GLY A 467 -27.09 -10.04 -15.34
N SER A 468 -27.91 -9.91 -16.40
CA SER A 468 -28.44 -11.06 -17.13
C SER A 468 -27.51 -11.54 -18.24
N GLY A 469 -27.70 -12.78 -18.70
CA GLY A 469 -26.95 -13.37 -19.82
C GLY A 469 -25.51 -13.74 -19.47
N ALA A 470 -24.78 -14.16 -20.49
CA ALA A 470 -23.37 -14.52 -20.40
C ALA A 470 -22.65 -14.20 -21.70
N GLY A 471 -21.42 -13.73 -21.57
CA GLY A 471 -20.46 -13.61 -22.67
C GLY A 471 -19.42 -14.72 -22.58
N PHE A 472 -19.11 -15.37 -23.70
CA PHE A 472 -18.14 -16.47 -23.75
C PHE A 472 -17.58 -16.65 -25.15
N TRP A 473 -16.53 -17.47 -25.25
CA TRP A 473 -15.97 -17.93 -26.52
C TRP A 473 -16.37 -19.39 -26.75
N THR A 474 -16.58 -19.78 -28.01
CA THR A 474 -16.83 -21.19 -28.33
C THR A 474 -16.17 -21.60 -29.65
N ALA A 475 -15.67 -22.83 -29.70
CA ALA A 475 -14.92 -23.40 -30.82
C ALA A 475 -15.84 -24.06 -31.85
N ASN A 476 -15.36 -24.18 -33.09
CA ASN A 476 -16.02 -24.83 -34.24
C ASN A 476 -17.40 -24.25 -34.58
N VAL A 477 -17.59 -22.96 -34.34
CA VAL A 477 -18.81 -22.23 -34.71
C VAL A 477 -18.54 -20.99 -35.54
N GLY A 478 -17.28 -20.56 -35.62
CA GLY A 478 -16.85 -19.41 -36.40
C GLY A 478 -17.19 -19.57 -37.87
N ARG A 479 -17.16 -18.47 -38.59
CA ARG A 479 -17.44 -18.42 -40.03
C ARG A 479 -16.49 -19.29 -40.85
N ASN A 480 -15.27 -19.50 -40.34
CA ASN A 480 -14.27 -20.40 -40.91
C ASN A 480 -14.20 -21.78 -40.21
N ASP A 481 -15.26 -22.17 -39.48
CA ASP A 481 -15.31 -23.36 -38.61
C ASP A 481 -14.25 -23.39 -37.49
N LEU A 482 -13.72 -22.23 -37.11
CA LEU A 482 -12.87 -22.03 -35.93
C LEU A 482 -13.72 -21.47 -34.78
N GLY A 483 -13.21 -20.53 -33.98
CA GLY A 483 -13.94 -19.96 -32.84
C GLY A 483 -14.85 -18.78 -33.20
N ALA A 484 -15.73 -18.38 -32.27
CA ALA A 484 -16.46 -17.12 -32.33
C ALA A 484 -16.75 -16.56 -30.93
N LEU A 485 -16.92 -15.24 -30.86
CA LEU A 485 -17.35 -14.54 -29.66
C LEU A 485 -18.87 -14.63 -29.52
N CYS A 486 -19.37 -14.94 -28.32
CA CYS A 486 -20.78 -15.26 -28.08
C CYS A 486 -21.38 -14.44 -26.94
N ILE A 487 -22.59 -13.94 -27.12
CA ILE A 487 -23.44 -13.43 -26.04
C ILE A 487 -24.75 -14.21 -26.06
N ALA A 488 -25.17 -14.73 -24.91
CA ALA A 488 -26.42 -15.49 -24.79
C ALA A 488 -27.25 -15.01 -23.60
N GLY A 489 -28.57 -15.22 -23.68
CA GLY A 489 -29.42 -15.19 -22.49
C GLY A 489 -29.76 -13.79 -21.93
N THR A 490 -29.50 -12.72 -22.68
CA THR A 490 -29.65 -11.35 -22.17
C THR A 490 -31.12 -10.92 -22.14
N THR A 491 -31.48 -10.15 -21.11
CA THR A 491 -32.83 -9.58 -20.90
C THR A 491 -32.84 -8.05 -20.82
N ASN A 492 -31.68 -7.45 -21.06
CA ASN A 492 -31.44 -6.01 -21.18
C ASN A 492 -30.13 -5.82 -21.96
N ASP A 493 -29.65 -4.58 -22.07
CA ASP A 493 -28.39 -4.28 -22.74
C ASP A 493 -27.22 -5.02 -22.09
N ALA A 494 -26.44 -5.67 -22.93
CA ALA A 494 -25.21 -6.34 -22.56
C ALA A 494 -24.21 -6.22 -23.71
N ASN A 495 -22.94 -6.32 -23.37
CA ASN A 495 -21.89 -6.32 -24.37
C ASN A 495 -20.69 -7.14 -23.92
N LEU A 496 -19.91 -7.56 -24.92
CA LEU A 496 -18.51 -7.92 -24.76
C LEU A 496 -17.70 -6.74 -25.28
N SER A 497 -16.79 -6.23 -24.48
CA SER A 497 -15.89 -5.13 -24.88
C SER A 497 -14.44 -5.41 -24.50
N LYS A 498 -13.50 -4.92 -25.30
CA LYS A 498 -12.05 -5.05 -25.07
C LYS A 498 -11.44 -3.73 -24.64
N THR A 499 -10.32 -3.80 -23.92
CA THR A 499 -9.54 -2.64 -23.48
C THR A 499 -9.18 -1.69 -24.63
N TYR A 500 -8.94 -0.45 -24.23
CA TYR A 500 -8.98 0.77 -25.01
C TYR A 500 -7.90 0.94 -26.10
N PHE A 501 -8.26 1.70 -27.13
CA PHE A 501 -7.34 2.35 -28.07
C PHE A 501 -7.39 3.85 -27.83
N LYS A 502 -6.27 4.56 -28.05
CA LYS A 502 -6.26 6.02 -27.94
C LYS A 502 -7.11 6.65 -29.04
N ALA A 503 -8.13 7.41 -28.65
CA ALA A 503 -8.95 8.17 -29.56
C ALA A 503 -8.22 9.47 -29.95
N LYS A 504 -8.32 9.88 -31.22
CA LYS A 504 -7.67 11.10 -31.73
C LYS A 504 -8.70 12.12 -32.16
N VAL A 505 -8.55 13.33 -31.66
CA VAL A 505 -9.34 14.49 -32.11
C VAL A 505 -9.23 14.65 -33.63
N GLY A 506 -10.38 14.82 -34.28
CA GLY A 506 -10.52 14.96 -35.73
C GLY A 506 -10.58 13.64 -36.50
N TYR A 507 -10.28 12.51 -35.86
CA TYR A 507 -10.34 11.19 -36.49
C TYR A 507 -11.73 10.59 -36.38
N THR A 508 -12.06 9.72 -37.32
CA THR A 508 -13.33 9.01 -37.39
C THR A 508 -13.12 7.51 -37.24
N TYR A 509 -13.95 6.85 -36.42
CA TYR A 509 -13.84 5.41 -36.17
C TYR A 509 -15.08 4.66 -36.66
N GLN A 510 -14.86 3.41 -37.09
CA GLN A 510 -15.91 2.51 -37.54
C GLN A 510 -15.52 1.07 -37.23
N ALA A 511 -16.46 0.30 -36.66
CA ALA A 511 -16.32 -1.13 -36.47
C ALA A 511 -17.07 -1.90 -37.56
N SER A 512 -16.58 -3.09 -37.89
CA SER A 512 -17.33 -4.07 -38.65
C SER A 512 -17.06 -5.48 -38.15
N ALA A 513 -18.03 -6.38 -38.38
CA ALA A 513 -17.91 -7.79 -38.02
C ALA A 513 -18.95 -8.62 -38.77
N TRP A 514 -18.74 -9.93 -38.80
CA TRP A 514 -19.79 -10.89 -39.14
C TRP A 514 -20.55 -11.27 -37.88
N VAL A 515 -21.88 -11.33 -37.98
CA VAL A 515 -22.77 -11.69 -36.87
C VAL A 515 -23.69 -12.82 -37.31
N LYS A 516 -24.00 -13.74 -36.40
CA LYS A 516 -25.00 -14.80 -36.60
C LYS A 516 -25.90 -14.90 -35.39
N LEU A 517 -27.19 -15.14 -35.61
CA LEU A 517 -28.20 -15.18 -34.56
C LEU A 517 -28.87 -16.56 -34.53
N ILE A 518 -29.04 -17.11 -33.33
CA ILE A 518 -29.75 -18.37 -33.11
C ILE A 518 -30.80 -18.17 -32.02
N ASN A 519 -32.08 -18.42 -32.38
CA ASN A 519 -33.22 -18.40 -31.46
C ASN A 519 -33.40 -17.10 -30.66
N CYS A 520 -32.97 -15.96 -31.21
CA CYS A 520 -33.11 -14.66 -30.56
C CYS A 520 -34.57 -14.19 -30.55
N GLY A 521 -34.98 -13.54 -29.45
CA GLY A 521 -36.32 -12.96 -29.33
C GLY A 521 -36.60 -11.84 -30.34
N PRO A 522 -37.87 -11.51 -30.61
CA PRO A 522 -38.26 -10.49 -31.59
C PRO A 522 -37.84 -9.06 -31.20
N SER A 523 -37.44 -8.85 -29.95
CA SER A 523 -36.91 -7.57 -29.44
C SER A 523 -35.39 -7.53 -29.41
N ALA A 524 -34.71 -8.59 -29.86
CA ALA A 524 -33.27 -8.68 -29.82
C ALA A 524 -32.62 -7.56 -30.64
N TYR A 525 -31.54 -7.00 -30.12
CA TYR A 525 -30.79 -5.94 -30.77
C TYR A 525 -29.29 -6.23 -30.69
N VAL A 526 -28.68 -6.53 -31.85
CA VAL A 526 -27.30 -7.03 -31.92
C VAL A 526 -26.50 -6.27 -32.98
N ARG A 527 -25.25 -5.87 -32.66
CA ARG A 527 -24.35 -5.21 -33.62
C ARG A 527 -22.89 -5.15 -33.13
N PRO A 528 -21.92 -5.00 -34.06
CA PRO A 528 -20.63 -4.40 -33.73
C PRO A 528 -20.80 -2.90 -33.43
N ARG A 529 -20.03 -2.39 -32.47
CA ARG A 529 -20.07 -0.99 -32.00
C ARG A 529 -18.66 -0.52 -31.65
N VAL A 530 -18.43 0.78 -31.81
CA VAL A 530 -17.28 1.48 -31.22
C VAL A 530 -17.82 2.29 -30.07
N ASP A 531 -17.31 2.05 -28.87
CA ASP A 531 -17.61 2.88 -27.70
C ASP A 531 -16.46 3.83 -27.42
N PHE A 532 -16.76 4.95 -26.77
CA PHE A 532 -15.81 6.00 -26.42
C PHE A 532 -15.98 6.40 -24.97
N HIS A 533 -14.84 6.66 -24.34
CA HIS A 533 -14.79 7.03 -22.95
C HIS A 533 -14.00 8.32 -22.77
N THR A 534 -14.44 9.15 -21.84
CA THR A 534 -13.59 10.20 -21.27
C THR A 534 -12.58 9.53 -20.34
N ALA A 535 -11.43 10.16 -20.12
CA ALA A 535 -10.47 9.76 -19.12
C ALA A 535 -9.78 11.00 -18.56
N ASP A 536 -9.40 10.97 -17.29
CA ASP A 536 -8.63 12.07 -16.70
C ASP A 536 -7.20 12.08 -17.27
N ALA A 537 -6.69 10.89 -17.57
CA ALA A 537 -5.41 10.70 -18.25
C ALA A 537 -5.39 9.37 -19.01
N VAL A 538 -4.57 9.33 -20.06
CA VAL A 538 -4.34 8.13 -20.88
C VAL A 538 -2.85 7.88 -20.98
N TYR A 539 -2.45 6.67 -20.59
CA TYR A 539 -1.08 6.20 -20.64
C TYR A 539 -0.98 4.96 -21.52
N THR A 540 0.25 4.62 -21.90
CA THR A 540 0.60 3.28 -22.36
C THR A 540 1.15 2.48 -21.19
N MET A 541 1.14 1.14 -21.29
CA MET A 541 1.61 0.26 -20.23
C MET A 541 3.15 0.28 -20.13
N ASN A 542 3.69 1.38 -19.59
CA ASN A 542 5.13 1.64 -19.48
C ASN A 542 5.45 2.46 -18.21
N ARG A 543 6.69 2.95 -18.11
CA ARG A 543 7.18 3.69 -16.94
C ARG A 543 6.35 4.92 -16.61
N ASP A 544 5.86 5.65 -17.61
CA ASP A 544 5.09 6.87 -17.39
C ASP A 544 3.75 6.56 -16.69
N TYR A 545 3.13 5.41 -17.02
CA TYR A 545 1.96 4.92 -16.31
C TYR A 545 2.27 4.56 -14.86
N LEU A 546 3.35 3.80 -14.61
CA LEU A 546 3.75 3.44 -13.24
C LEU A 546 4.03 4.69 -12.40
N GLU A 547 4.74 5.65 -12.98
CA GLU A 547 5.07 6.91 -12.31
C GLU A 547 3.80 7.71 -11.99
N ALA A 548 2.80 7.71 -12.88
CA ALA A 548 1.51 8.35 -12.62
C ALA A 548 0.73 7.66 -11.49
N CYS A 549 0.72 6.32 -11.46
CA CYS A 549 0.06 5.55 -10.40
C CYS A 549 0.68 5.86 -9.04
N ILE A 550 2.01 5.80 -8.93
CA ILE A 550 2.72 6.10 -7.69
C ILE A 550 2.46 7.55 -7.25
N LYS A 551 2.55 8.52 -8.16
CA LYS A 551 2.28 9.93 -7.86
C LYS A 551 0.90 10.19 -7.28
N SER A 552 -0.11 9.42 -7.65
CA SER A 552 -1.47 9.58 -7.11
C SER A 552 -1.49 9.40 -5.59
N TYR A 553 -0.67 8.48 -5.06
CA TYR A 553 -0.50 8.28 -3.61
C TYR A 553 0.37 9.37 -2.97
N LEU A 554 1.36 9.89 -3.70
CA LEU A 554 2.31 10.87 -3.16
C LEU A 554 1.68 12.23 -2.82
N GLN A 555 0.54 12.56 -3.42
CA GLN A 555 -0.15 13.83 -3.20
C GLN A 555 -0.50 14.06 -1.73
N PHE A 556 -0.90 13.00 -1.00
CA PHE A 556 -1.24 13.10 0.41
C PHE A 556 -0.02 13.49 1.27
N GLY A 557 1.12 12.83 1.05
CA GLY A 557 2.37 13.13 1.75
C GLY A 557 2.86 14.55 1.49
N ILE A 558 2.73 15.01 0.23
CA ILE A 558 3.08 16.39 -0.16
C ILE A 558 2.16 17.41 0.52
N LYS A 559 0.84 17.19 0.44
CA LYS A 559 -0.17 18.10 0.99
C LYS A 559 -0.04 18.26 2.50
N ASN A 560 0.24 17.16 3.21
CA ASN A 560 0.26 17.14 4.68
C ASN A 560 1.67 17.20 5.28
N ASN A 561 2.72 17.20 4.44
CA ASN A 561 4.12 17.20 4.86
C ASN A 561 4.46 16.03 5.81
N VAL A 562 4.10 14.82 5.38
CA VAL A 562 4.30 13.56 6.11
C VAL A 562 4.99 12.52 5.21
N PRO A 563 5.76 11.57 5.77
CA PRO A 563 6.46 10.58 4.97
C PRO A 563 5.50 9.49 4.48
N LEU A 564 5.82 8.94 3.31
CA LEU A 564 5.10 7.83 2.71
C LEU A 564 5.96 6.58 2.58
N TYR A 565 5.31 5.43 2.73
CA TYR A 565 5.90 4.11 2.61
C TYR A 565 5.09 3.26 1.63
N CYS A 566 5.73 2.78 0.57
CA CYS A 566 5.16 1.75 -0.28
C CYS A 566 5.33 0.39 0.42
N GLY A 567 4.33 0.00 1.21
CA GLY A 567 4.35 -1.20 2.04
C GLY A 567 4.49 -2.49 1.25
N GLU A 568 3.87 -2.54 0.07
CA GLU A 568 3.97 -3.68 -0.83
C GLU A 568 3.90 -3.25 -2.29
N PHE A 569 4.83 -3.76 -3.08
CA PHE A 569 4.74 -3.84 -4.53
C PHE A 569 5.44 -5.13 -4.97
N GLY A 570 5.05 -5.66 -6.13
CA GLY A 570 5.65 -6.87 -6.66
C GLY A 570 4.98 -7.30 -7.95
N THR A 571 5.56 -8.30 -8.59
CA THR A 571 4.99 -8.92 -9.79
C THR A 571 5.21 -10.42 -9.75
N ASP A 572 4.20 -11.17 -10.20
CA ASP A 572 4.17 -12.62 -10.17
C ASP A 572 5.33 -13.24 -10.96
N VAL A 573 5.78 -14.42 -10.55
CA VAL A 573 6.86 -15.22 -11.16
C VAL A 573 6.64 -15.45 -12.66
N ASN A 574 5.40 -15.45 -13.13
CA ASN A 574 5.03 -15.57 -14.54
C ASN A 574 5.49 -14.35 -15.36
N SER A 575 5.64 -13.18 -14.75
CA SER A 575 6.14 -11.97 -15.43
C SER A 575 7.63 -12.05 -15.81
N PHE A 576 8.40 -12.94 -15.18
CA PHE A 576 9.82 -13.18 -15.47
C PHE A 576 10.04 -14.31 -16.50
N LYS A 577 8.96 -14.88 -17.04
CA LYS A 577 9.03 -15.93 -18.06
C LYS A 577 8.96 -15.32 -19.45
N GLU A 578 9.55 -15.98 -20.43
CA GLU A 578 9.32 -15.72 -21.86
C GLU A 578 9.54 -14.25 -22.30
N ASN A 579 10.45 -13.52 -21.63
CA ASN A 579 10.68 -12.08 -21.86
C ASN A 579 9.43 -11.21 -21.68
N ARG A 580 8.54 -11.56 -20.74
CA ARG A 580 7.36 -10.74 -20.42
C ARG A 580 7.71 -9.45 -19.66
N GLY A 581 8.95 -9.32 -19.20
CA GLY A 581 9.52 -8.04 -18.75
C GLY A 581 9.19 -7.67 -17.32
N GLY A 582 8.99 -8.65 -16.45
CA GLY A 582 9.01 -8.46 -14.99
C GLY A 582 10.29 -7.74 -14.54
N GLU A 583 11.41 -7.98 -15.24
CA GLU A 583 12.68 -7.30 -14.96
C GLU A 583 12.63 -5.79 -15.17
N ASN A 584 12.02 -5.37 -16.28
CA ASN A 584 11.85 -3.96 -16.60
C ASN A 584 10.87 -3.30 -15.62
N TRP A 585 9.79 -4.00 -15.24
CA TRP A 585 8.78 -3.47 -14.33
C TRP A 585 9.36 -3.22 -12.93
N VAL A 586 10.10 -4.18 -12.36
CA VAL A 586 10.73 -4.02 -11.04
C VAL A 586 11.78 -2.91 -11.06
N THR A 587 12.56 -2.83 -12.15
CA THR A 587 13.55 -1.77 -12.34
C THR A 587 12.91 -0.38 -12.37
N ASP A 588 11.90 -0.19 -13.23
CA ASP A 588 11.20 1.08 -13.34
C ASP A 588 10.57 1.48 -12.00
N TYR A 589 9.94 0.53 -11.29
CA TYR A 589 9.27 0.79 -10.02
C TYR A 589 10.27 1.28 -8.95
N ILE A 590 11.39 0.57 -8.76
CA ILE A 590 12.42 0.94 -7.78
C ILE A 590 13.08 2.27 -8.16
N GLU A 591 13.36 2.52 -9.44
CA GLU A 591 13.89 3.80 -9.90
C GLU A 591 12.92 4.95 -9.67
N ILE A 592 11.61 4.73 -9.84
CA ILE A 592 10.59 5.74 -9.51
C ILE A 592 10.56 6.01 -8.02
N CYS A 593 10.57 4.97 -7.17
CA CYS A 593 10.66 5.18 -5.71
C CYS A 593 11.91 5.99 -5.34
N SER A 594 13.05 5.68 -5.96
CA SER A 594 14.32 6.38 -5.74
C SER A 594 14.27 7.84 -6.21
N LYS A 595 13.60 8.12 -7.34
CA LYS A 595 13.40 9.47 -7.87
C LYS A 595 12.58 10.36 -6.92
N TYR A 596 11.71 9.77 -6.11
CA TYR A 596 10.79 10.47 -5.22
C TYR A 596 11.11 10.27 -3.73
N ASP A 597 12.28 9.70 -3.40
CA ASP A 597 12.70 9.41 -2.03
C ASP A 597 11.63 8.63 -1.23
N VAL A 598 10.92 7.71 -1.91
CA VAL A 598 9.88 6.89 -1.30
C VAL A 598 10.51 5.64 -0.72
N SER A 599 10.33 5.44 0.59
CA SER A 599 10.65 4.17 1.25
C SER A 599 9.73 3.06 0.72
N TRP A 600 10.27 1.86 0.49
CA TRP A 600 9.53 0.79 -0.18
C TRP A 600 9.84 -0.60 0.36
N ASN A 601 8.95 -1.56 0.07
CA ASN A 601 9.14 -2.96 0.39
C ASN A 601 8.60 -3.88 -0.72
N TYR A 602 9.47 -4.74 -1.25
CA TYR A 602 9.12 -5.72 -2.27
C TYR A 602 8.42 -6.94 -1.65
N HIS A 603 7.31 -7.34 -2.26
CA HIS A 603 6.60 -8.58 -1.96
C HIS A 603 7.05 -9.66 -2.96
N THR A 604 7.73 -10.75 -2.58
CA THR A 604 8.16 -11.16 -1.22
C THR A 604 9.37 -12.11 -1.24
N TYR A 605 9.93 -12.47 -0.08
CA TYR A 605 11.11 -13.35 0.00
C TYR A 605 10.81 -14.81 -0.40
N HIS A 606 9.73 -15.39 0.13
CA HIS A 606 9.45 -16.82 -0.03
C HIS A 606 7.95 -17.09 -0.18
N GLU A 607 7.53 -17.28 -1.42
CA GLU A 607 6.14 -17.53 -1.80
C GLU A 607 6.07 -18.05 -3.24
N GLY A 608 5.08 -18.89 -3.55
CA GLY A 608 4.93 -19.47 -4.88
C GLY A 608 4.65 -18.46 -6.00
N ALA A 609 3.90 -17.39 -5.72
CA ALA A 609 3.45 -16.43 -6.73
C ALA A 609 4.43 -15.26 -6.90
N PHE A 610 4.84 -14.59 -5.83
CA PHE A 610 5.68 -13.38 -5.90
C PHE A 610 7.10 -13.57 -5.32
N GLY A 611 7.43 -14.76 -4.85
CA GLY A 611 8.64 -15.00 -4.08
C GLY A 611 9.94 -14.85 -4.86
N LEU A 612 10.96 -14.29 -4.21
CA LEU A 612 12.36 -14.50 -4.61
C LEU A 612 12.70 -16.00 -4.59
N TYR A 613 12.15 -16.73 -3.64
CA TYR A 613 12.13 -18.19 -3.58
C TYR A 613 10.70 -18.70 -3.78
N THR A 614 10.51 -19.60 -4.74
CA THR A 614 9.19 -19.92 -5.32
C THR A 614 8.64 -21.27 -4.91
N ASN A 615 9.39 -22.03 -4.09
CA ASN A 615 8.87 -23.27 -3.53
C ASN A 615 7.88 -23.03 -2.39
N ASP A 616 7.30 -24.13 -1.88
CA ASP A 616 6.42 -24.10 -0.71
C ASP A 616 7.13 -23.46 0.50
N PRO A 617 6.60 -22.37 1.09
CA PRO A 617 7.20 -21.69 2.23
C PRO A 617 7.23 -22.51 3.53
N LYS A 618 6.57 -23.68 3.55
CA LYS A 618 6.68 -24.70 4.61
C LYS A 618 7.93 -25.59 4.47
N GLN A 619 8.75 -25.33 3.46
CA GLN A 619 10.07 -25.94 3.25
C GLN A 619 11.13 -24.85 3.28
N ASN A 620 12.41 -25.20 3.40
CA ASN A 620 13.48 -24.20 3.35
C ASN A 620 13.53 -23.52 1.97
N PRO A 621 13.96 -22.25 1.88
CA PRO A 621 14.09 -21.53 0.61
C PRO A 621 14.88 -22.33 -0.44
N ALA A 622 14.28 -22.50 -1.61
CA ALA A 622 14.79 -23.19 -2.79
C ALA A 622 14.13 -22.62 -4.06
N ASN A 623 14.53 -23.06 -5.26
CA ASN A 623 13.94 -22.59 -6.52
C ASN A 623 13.91 -21.06 -6.64
N ARG A 624 15.08 -20.43 -6.51
CA ARG A 624 15.23 -18.98 -6.61
C ARG A 624 14.82 -18.46 -7.98
N ASN A 625 14.14 -17.33 -8.02
CA ASN A 625 13.93 -16.53 -9.21
C ASN A 625 15.22 -15.75 -9.53
N ASP A 626 16.08 -16.33 -10.36
CA ASP A 626 17.39 -15.75 -10.69
C ASP A 626 17.28 -14.39 -11.40
N ALA A 627 16.26 -14.18 -12.25
CA ALA A 627 16.05 -12.90 -12.93
C ALA A 627 15.76 -11.78 -11.92
N LEU A 628 14.89 -12.05 -10.95
CA LEU A 628 14.61 -11.11 -9.86
C LEU A 628 15.82 -10.86 -8.96
N TYR A 629 16.55 -11.93 -8.60
CA TYR A 629 17.78 -11.83 -7.80
C TYR A 629 18.83 -10.92 -8.47
N ASP A 630 19.06 -11.11 -9.78
CA ASP A 630 20.06 -10.34 -10.53
C ASP A 630 19.69 -8.85 -10.60
N ILE A 631 18.39 -8.52 -10.70
CA ILE A 631 17.93 -7.12 -10.65
C ILE A 631 18.24 -6.49 -9.30
N PHE A 632 17.89 -7.15 -8.19
CA PHE A 632 18.19 -6.60 -6.87
C PHE A 632 19.68 -6.38 -6.69
N LYS A 633 20.50 -7.34 -7.14
CA LYS A 633 21.95 -7.19 -7.11
C LYS A 633 22.45 -5.98 -7.91
N ILE A 634 21.82 -5.64 -9.02
CA ILE A 634 22.17 -4.47 -9.84
C ILE A 634 21.70 -3.17 -9.18
N LEU A 635 20.45 -3.12 -8.72
CA LEU A 635 19.80 -1.89 -8.26
C LEU A 635 20.17 -1.48 -6.83
N LEU A 636 20.59 -2.44 -6.01
CA LEU A 636 20.82 -2.21 -4.58
C LEU A 636 22.30 -2.24 -4.21
N SER A 637 23.20 -2.63 -5.14
CA SER A 637 24.65 -2.56 -4.88
C SER A 637 25.12 -1.10 -4.85
N ASP A 638 25.98 -0.76 -3.87
CA ASP A 638 26.61 0.56 -3.72
C ASP A 638 27.57 0.97 -4.87
N GLU A 639 27.67 0.18 -5.95
CA GLU A 639 28.56 0.41 -7.10
C GLU A 639 27.89 1.14 -8.30
N SER A 640 26.64 1.62 -8.16
CA SER A 640 25.92 2.36 -9.24
C SER A 640 26.10 3.87 -9.18
#